data_AF-A0A150QM97-F1
#
_entry.id   AF-A0A150QM97-F1
#
_cell.length_a   1.000
_cell.length_b   1.000
_cell.length_c   1.000
_cell.angle_alpha   90.00
_cell.angle_beta   90.00
_cell.angle_gamma   90.00
#
_symmetry.space_group_name_H-M   'P 1'
#
loop_
_entity.id
_entity.type
_entity.pdbx_description
1 polymer ?
#
loop_
_entity_poly.entity_id
_entity_poly.type
_entity_poly.pdbx_seq_one_letter_code
_entity_poly.pdbx_strand_id
1 'polypeptide(L)'
;MCERSWSAFLRAGALWRGDAAWGALAIERSVGAPSGRSIPWAGWALRICGRVSSPAAACDAAVAVALVAAGGVDGAPDALARGALAGRLLAQHAEEARVHRWLLGLAELSEAAWEHNPVVAGAALARGEAGGAREAVALWTAAALLAGDDPAPARRFGEAVTAPLWLLDGLVRLWLDPAVPDLAAPTLTPLLALWLRDPELAPPLLRALAGERASPVRRREIHSLLAARPYRAALAARVRGALASAREIAASAPRAQPSGRGLAEAQREFVDALGERLRFFEGLMSFRDVIGAGAALGPPRAQGDLAPADDAGADLRAATAYLLEATPWPESWEVQRFGVLGSREQPVGHWFVRATILMALIEIGEVGRDVRADAAALLDEIPAGELRYFGDFRELPPDADDLAIILQLIAATGAARERAETWIEVMLANVGDDGVVPTWFYRGPAGPTTPGVAWAGDDCSAVRLNLLAGLLSFDATRFARLIEANARRVLDAASPDEIQGACFYDGPYTDLAFLRFARLYRQHQERSLDAPRAAEIAAVEAAVLSRMLGAQRLDGGFGTPLCTAACLEGAAMAAAPDPLLIERGLRNLGERQLVDGSWPAEPLYRTPMKHGREGHHQGRALTTALCARGFAAARSRLRRGGERRA
;
A
#
# COMPACT_ATOMS: atom_id res chain seq x y z
N MET A 1 -47.93 -7.03 -14.37
CA MET A 1 -48.78 -6.07 -13.62
C MET A 1 -48.03 -4.76 -13.42
N CYS A 2 -46.87 -4.78 -12.74
CA CYS A 2 -45.99 -3.61 -12.53
C CYS A 2 -45.65 -2.84 -13.83
N GLU A 3 -45.35 -3.54 -14.93
CA GLU A 3 -45.06 -2.94 -16.24
C GLU A 3 -46.18 -2.06 -16.80
N ARG A 4 -47.45 -2.47 -16.62
CA ARG A 4 -48.62 -1.73 -17.11
C ARG A 4 -48.88 -0.50 -16.24
N SER A 5 -48.74 -0.63 -14.92
CA SER A 5 -48.90 0.49 -13.98
C SER A 5 -47.82 1.55 -14.18
N TRP A 6 -46.55 1.15 -14.35
CA TRP A 6 -45.44 2.08 -14.55
C TRP A 6 -45.50 2.81 -15.90
N SER A 7 -45.89 2.10 -16.96
CA SER A 7 -46.15 2.70 -18.28
C SER A 7 -47.31 3.70 -18.26
N ALA A 8 -48.27 3.56 -17.35
CA ALA A 8 -49.36 4.51 -17.16
C ALA A 8 -48.90 5.75 -16.37
N PHE A 9 -48.08 5.58 -15.33
CA PHE A 9 -47.48 6.69 -14.57
C PHE A 9 -46.54 7.55 -15.42
N LEU A 10 -45.71 6.94 -16.28
CA LEU A 10 -44.83 7.66 -17.21
C LEU A 10 -45.63 8.42 -18.28
N ARG A 11 -46.69 7.81 -18.83
CA ARG A 11 -47.59 8.48 -19.79
C ARG A 11 -48.39 9.63 -19.20
N ALA A 12 -48.69 9.56 -17.90
CA ALA A 12 -49.36 10.63 -17.16
C ALA A 12 -48.41 11.78 -16.76
N GLY A 13 -47.10 11.69 -17.06
CA GLY A 13 -46.10 12.69 -16.66
C GLY A 13 -45.85 12.77 -15.15
N ALA A 14 -46.26 11.76 -14.39
CA ALA A 14 -46.21 11.75 -12.92
C ALA A 14 -44.83 11.36 -12.34
N LEU A 15 -43.84 11.09 -13.20
CA LEU A 15 -42.47 10.70 -12.83
C LEU A 15 -41.49 11.67 -13.51
N TRP A 16 -40.51 12.18 -12.76
CA TRP A 16 -39.50 13.12 -13.26
C TRP A 16 -38.32 12.36 -13.91
N ARG A 17 -37.47 13.08 -14.64
CA ARG A 17 -36.33 12.52 -15.40
C ARG A 17 -35.47 11.58 -14.51
N GLY A 18 -35.42 10.29 -14.84
CA GLY A 18 -34.62 9.27 -14.16
C GLY A 18 -35.36 8.38 -13.15
N ASP A 19 -36.60 8.71 -12.77
CA ASP A 19 -37.31 7.99 -11.70
C ASP A 19 -37.70 6.54 -12.06
N ALA A 20 -37.82 6.22 -13.36
CA ALA A 20 -38.10 4.86 -13.81
C ALA A 20 -36.90 3.91 -13.63
N ALA A 21 -35.68 4.40 -13.85
CA ALA A 21 -34.45 3.65 -13.63
C ALA A 21 -34.20 3.44 -12.12
N TRP A 22 -34.47 4.45 -11.29
CA TRP A 22 -34.37 4.36 -9.84
C TRP A 22 -35.44 3.44 -9.22
N GLY A 23 -36.67 3.45 -9.73
CA GLY A 23 -37.74 2.56 -9.29
C GLY A 23 -37.47 1.08 -9.55
N ALA A 24 -36.86 0.75 -10.69
CA ALA A 24 -36.43 -0.62 -11.02
C ALA A 24 -35.32 -1.12 -10.07
N LEU A 25 -34.35 -0.26 -9.76
CA LEU A 25 -33.23 -0.55 -8.85
C LEU A 25 -33.71 -0.70 -7.38
N ALA A 26 -34.69 0.11 -6.97
CA ALA A 26 -35.32 0.02 -5.66
C ALA A 26 -36.11 -1.30 -5.51
N ILE A 27 -36.83 -1.75 -6.55
CA ILE A 27 -37.57 -3.02 -6.53
C ILE A 27 -36.61 -4.23 -6.45
N GLU A 28 -35.47 -4.21 -7.16
CA GLU A 28 -34.44 -5.26 -7.07
C GLU A 28 -33.90 -5.41 -5.64
N ARG A 29 -33.56 -4.27 -4.99
CA ARG A 29 -33.05 -4.26 -3.61
C ARG A 29 -34.10 -4.64 -2.56
N SER A 30 -35.39 -4.36 -2.83
CA SER A 30 -36.48 -4.56 -1.86
C SER A 30 -37.06 -5.97 -1.87
N VAL A 31 -37.06 -6.65 -3.03
CA VAL A 31 -37.81 -7.90 -3.20
C VAL A 31 -36.94 -9.15 -3.02
N GLY A 32 -35.60 -9.03 -3.10
CA GLY A 32 -34.68 -10.16 -2.93
C GLY A 32 -34.94 -11.23 -4.01
N ALA A 33 -34.24 -11.18 -5.14
CA ALA A 33 -34.45 -12.15 -6.20
C ALA A 33 -34.15 -13.58 -5.68
N PRO A 34 -35.06 -14.56 -5.86
CA PRO A 34 -34.76 -15.95 -5.58
C PRO A 34 -33.55 -16.40 -6.41
N SER A 35 -32.61 -17.10 -5.77
CA SER A 35 -31.41 -17.63 -6.43
C SER A 35 -31.79 -18.41 -7.70
N GLY A 36 -31.28 -17.97 -8.85
CA GLY A 36 -31.42 -18.68 -10.13
C GLY A 36 -32.46 -18.14 -11.11
N ARG A 37 -33.15 -17.03 -10.81
CA ARG A 37 -33.95 -16.30 -11.82
C ARG A 37 -33.74 -14.79 -11.70
N SER A 38 -32.74 -14.27 -12.40
CA SER A 38 -32.63 -12.82 -12.63
C SER A 38 -33.64 -12.41 -13.69
N ILE A 39 -34.59 -11.55 -13.34
CA ILE A 39 -35.42 -10.87 -14.34
C ILE A 39 -34.46 -10.03 -15.21
N PRO A 40 -34.54 -10.07 -16.57
CA PRO A 40 -33.67 -9.28 -17.43
C PRO A 40 -34.14 -7.82 -17.37
N TRP A 41 -33.75 -7.13 -16.30
CA TRP A 41 -34.25 -5.80 -15.97
C TRP A 41 -33.95 -4.77 -17.05
N ALA A 42 -32.88 -4.92 -17.86
CA ALA A 42 -32.70 -4.05 -19.02
C ALA A 42 -33.66 -4.38 -20.17
N GLY A 43 -33.97 -5.65 -20.45
CA GLY A 43 -35.00 -6.01 -21.44
C GLY A 43 -36.36 -5.44 -21.03
N TRP A 44 -36.68 -5.48 -19.74
CA TRP A 44 -37.87 -4.85 -19.17
C TRP A 44 -37.85 -3.31 -19.25
N ALA A 45 -36.76 -2.66 -18.84
CA ALA A 45 -36.60 -1.20 -18.89
C ALA A 45 -36.62 -0.67 -20.34
N LEU A 46 -35.97 -1.37 -21.28
CA LEU A 46 -35.97 -1.05 -22.70
C LEU A 46 -37.36 -1.18 -23.34
N ARG A 47 -38.17 -2.18 -22.96
CA ARG A 47 -39.57 -2.29 -23.40
C ARG A 47 -40.45 -1.18 -22.86
N ILE A 48 -40.27 -0.79 -21.59
CA ILE A 48 -40.98 0.35 -21.01
C ILE A 48 -40.58 1.64 -21.73
N CYS A 49 -39.28 1.86 -21.95
CA CYS A 49 -38.78 3.03 -22.66
C CYS A 49 -39.28 3.09 -24.11
N GLY A 50 -39.25 1.95 -24.83
CA GLY A 50 -39.77 1.82 -26.18
C GLY A 50 -41.24 2.23 -26.26
N ARG A 51 -42.08 1.84 -25.29
CA ARG A 51 -43.54 2.11 -25.32
C ARG A 51 -43.96 3.54 -24.98
N VAL A 52 -43.05 4.40 -24.51
CA VAL A 52 -43.40 5.72 -23.95
C VAL A 52 -43.08 6.87 -24.93
N SER A 53 -42.47 6.61 -26.09
CA SER A 53 -42.25 7.57 -27.20
C SER A 53 -41.84 8.98 -26.74
N SER A 54 -40.82 9.09 -25.90
CA SER A 54 -40.27 10.39 -25.51
C SER A 54 -38.73 10.39 -25.49
N PRO A 55 -38.06 11.54 -25.73
CA PRO A 55 -36.60 11.67 -25.61
C PRO A 55 -36.04 11.26 -24.24
N ALA A 56 -36.84 11.40 -23.17
CA ALA A 56 -36.47 10.94 -21.83
C ALA A 56 -36.32 9.40 -21.78
N ALA A 57 -37.17 8.68 -22.51
CA ALA A 57 -37.13 7.22 -22.56
C ALA A 57 -35.90 6.68 -23.30
N ALA A 58 -35.38 7.38 -24.31
CA ALA A 58 -34.12 7.01 -24.96
C ALA A 58 -32.91 7.15 -24.02
N CYS A 59 -32.95 8.15 -23.14
CA CYS A 59 -31.93 8.37 -22.12
C CYS A 59 -31.96 7.27 -21.04
N ASP A 60 -33.16 6.89 -20.57
CA ASP A 60 -33.37 5.79 -19.62
C ASP A 60 -33.01 4.41 -20.22
N ALA A 61 -33.22 4.23 -21.53
CA ALA A 61 -32.80 3.05 -22.28
C ALA A 61 -31.27 2.91 -22.41
N ALA A 62 -30.56 4.00 -22.69
CA ALA A 62 -29.10 4.01 -22.75
C ALA A 62 -28.47 3.68 -21.39
N VAL A 63 -29.10 4.15 -20.30
CA VAL A 63 -28.74 3.82 -18.92
C VAL A 63 -28.99 2.33 -18.64
N ALA A 64 -30.11 1.76 -19.09
CA ALA A 64 -30.41 0.34 -18.93
C ALA A 64 -29.46 -0.58 -19.72
N VAL A 65 -29.05 -0.19 -20.93
CA VAL A 65 -28.04 -0.91 -21.74
C VAL A 65 -26.67 -0.85 -21.07
N ALA A 66 -26.27 0.32 -20.55
CA ALA A 66 -25.02 0.48 -19.80
C ALA A 66 -24.98 -0.40 -18.53
N LEU A 67 -26.11 -0.51 -17.81
CA LEU A 67 -26.25 -1.38 -16.64
C LEU A 67 -26.08 -2.87 -16.98
N VAL A 68 -26.61 -3.33 -18.12
CA VAL A 68 -26.46 -4.72 -18.57
C VAL A 68 -25.08 -5.01 -19.14
N ALA A 69 -24.45 -4.06 -19.83
CA ALA A 69 -23.06 -4.19 -20.29
C ALA A 69 -22.06 -4.23 -19.12
N ALA A 70 -22.38 -3.60 -17.99
CA ALA A 70 -21.58 -3.59 -16.77
C ALA A 70 -21.72 -4.87 -15.91
N GLY A 71 -22.58 -5.82 -16.29
CA GLY A 71 -22.60 -7.16 -15.70
C GLY A 71 -23.02 -7.25 -14.23
N GLY A 72 -23.80 -6.28 -13.70
CA GLY A 72 -24.40 -6.40 -12.36
C GLY A 72 -23.41 -6.56 -11.20
N VAL A 73 -22.26 -5.88 -11.24
CA VAL A 73 -21.23 -5.93 -10.18
C VAL A 73 -21.03 -4.55 -9.53
N ASP A 74 -20.61 -4.55 -8.27
CA ASP A 74 -20.20 -3.37 -7.48
C ASP A 74 -19.48 -2.30 -8.33
N GLY A 75 -19.99 -1.06 -8.29
CA GLY A 75 -19.56 0.05 -9.16
C GLY A 75 -20.68 0.68 -10.03
N ALA A 76 -21.93 0.22 -9.87
CA ALA A 76 -23.11 0.71 -10.60
C ALA A 76 -23.28 2.25 -10.70
N PRO A 77 -22.94 3.09 -9.69
CA PRO A 77 -23.08 4.54 -9.81
C PRO A 77 -22.27 5.15 -10.96
N ASP A 78 -21.11 4.58 -11.27
CA ASP A 78 -20.19 5.09 -12.28
C ASP A 78 -20.63 4.69 -13.70
N ALA A 79 -21.07 3.44 -13.87
CA ALA A 79 -21.64 2.97 -15.14
C ALA A 79 -22.95 3.71 -15.48
N LEU A 80 -23.76 4.05 -14.46
CA LEU A 80 -24.98 4.85 -14.58
C LEU A 80 -24.68 6.29 -15.03
N ALA A 81 -23.66 6.94 -14.46
CA ALA A 81 -23.25 8.29 -14.85
C ALA A 81 -22.75 8.33 -16.31
N ARG A 82 -22.00 7.31 -16.73
CA ARG A 82 -21.49 7.16 -18.10
C ARG A 82 -22.60 6.85 -19.11
N GLY A 83 -23.54 5.96 -18.77
CA GLY A 83 -24.73 5.66 -19.57
C GLY A 83 -25.68 6.85 -19.71
N ALA A 84 -25.84 7.65 -18.65
CA ALA A 84 -26.65 8.87 -18.68
C ALA A 84 -26.02 9.97 -19.55
N LEU A 85 -24.70 10.07 -19.61
CA LEU A 85 -23.99 10.99 -20.51
C LEU A 85 -24.15 10.57 -21.98
N ALA A 86 -23.97 9.28 -22.29
CA ALA A 86 -24.19 8.73 -23.63
C ALA A 86 -25.66 8.88 -24.07
N GLY A 87 -26.61 8.61 -23.17
CA GLY A 87 -28.03 8.82 -23.41
C GLY A 87 -28.40 10.27 -23.71
N ARG A 88 -27.80 11.26 -23.03
CA ARG A 88 -28.02 12.69 -23.31
C ARG A 88 -27.48 13.12 -24.67
N LEU A 89 -26.37 12.53 -25.11
CA LEU A 89 -25.79 12.78 -26.44
C LEU A 89 -26.66 12.15 -27.54
N LEU A 90 -27.22 10.97 -27.28
CA LEU A 90 -28.11 10.27 -28.22
C LEU A 90 -29.54 10.82 -28.24
N ALA A 91 -30.02 11.43 -27.15
CA ALA A 91 -31.37 11.99 -27.02
C ALA A 91 -31.65 13.16 -27.99
N GLN A 92 -30.61 13.82 -28.51
CA GLN A 92 -30.74 14.85 -29.55
C GLN A 92 -31.21 14.29 -30.91
N HIS A 93 -31.26 12.96 -31.05
CA HIS A 93 -31.59 12.24 -32.27
C HIS A 93 -32.88 11.38 -32.12
N ALA A 94 -33.64 11.57 -31.04
CA ALA A 94 -34.71 10.66 -30.61
C ALA A 94 -36.07 10.81 -31.32
N GLU A 95 -36.25 11.76 -32.24
CA GLU A 95 -37.56 12.01 -32.87
C GLU A 95 -37.97 11.01 -33.97
N GLU A 96 -37.11 10.05 -34.34
CA GLU A 96 -37.44 9.12 -35.41
C GLU A 96 -38.16 7.85 -34.93
N ALA A 97 -39.24 7.46 -35.64
CA ALA A 97 -39.93 6.17 -35.48
C ALA A 97 -39.02 4.93 -35.64
N ARG A 98 -37.77 5.11 -36.10
CA ARG A 98 -36.70 4.11 -36.07
C ARG A 98 -36.18 3.82 -34.67
N VAL A 99 -36.12 4.81 -33.77
CA VAL A 99 -35.65 4.65 -32.39
C VAL A 99 -36.57 3.72 -31.59
N HIS A 100 -37.89 3.78 -31.85
CA HIS A 100 -38.87 2.87 -31.26
C HIS A 100 -38.64 1.40 -31.62
N ARG A 101 -38.42 1.11 -32.91
CA ARG A 101 -38.08 -0.25 -33.39
C ARG A 101 -36.70 -0.69 -32.93
N TRP A 102 -35.74 0.23 -32.89
CA TRP A 102 -34.38 0.02 -32.43
C TRP A 102 -34.32 -0.37 -30.94
N LEU A 103 -35.06 0.32 -30.07
CA LEU A 103 -35.13 0.03 -28.63
C LEU A 103 -35.82 -1.31 -28.32
N LEU A 104 -36.88 -1.65 -29.06
CA LEU A 104 -37.57 -2.93 -28.92
C LEU A 104 -36.71 -4.10 -29.43
N GLY A 105 -36.00 -3.92 -30.55
CA GLY A 105 -35.04 -4.91 -31.05
C GLY A 105 -33.85 -5.14 -30.12
N LEU A 106 -33.34 -4.08 -29.47
CA LEU A 106 -32.30 -4.17 -28.44
C LEU A 106 -32.73 -4.95 -27.20
N ALA A 107 -34.00 -4.82 -26.81
CA ALA A 107 -34.58 -5.55 -25.68
C ALA A 107 -34.69 -7.05 -26.00
N GLU A 108 -35.16 -7.39 -27.20
CA GLU A 108 -35.31 -8.77 -27.66
C GLU A 108 -33.94 -9.46 -27.85
N LEU A 109 -32.95 -8.74 -28.40
CA LEU A 109 -31.58 -9.26 -28.57
C LEU A 109 -30.79 -9.34 -27.26
N SER A 110 -30.99 -8.42 -26.31
CA SER A 110 -30.37 -8.52 -24.99
C SER A 110 -30.88 -9.74 -24.21
N GLU A 111 -32.16 -10.09 -24.35
CA GLU A 111 -32.74 -11.30 -23.74
C GLU A 111 -32.26 -12.58 -24.43
N ALA A 112 -32.15 -12.59 -25.76
CA ALA A 112 -31.68 -13.75 -26.51
C ALA A 112 -30.17 -14.00 -26.39
N ALA A 113 -29.35 -12.94 -26.27
CA ALA A 113 -27.89 -13.05 -26.22
C ALA A 113 -27.34 -13.28 -24.81
N TRP A 114 -28.11 -13.04 -23.75
CA TRP A 114 -27.62 -13.14 -22.37
C TRP A 114 -27.15 -14.55 -21.98
N GLU A 115 -27.84 -15.59 -22.43
CA GLU A 115 -27.43 -16.98 -22.18
C GLU A 115 -26.24 -17.43 -23.04
N HIS A 116 -25.88 -16.69 -24.11
CA HIS A 116 -24.93 -17.14 -25.15
C HIS A 116 -23.80 -16.14 -25.44
N ASN A 117 -23.62 -15.08 -24.62
CA ASN A 117 -22.62 -14.05 -24.87
C ASN A 117 -21.19 -14.56 -24.56
N PRO A 118 -20.33 -14.78 -25.57
CA PRO A 118 -18.98 -15.32 -25.38
C PRO A 118 -18.04 -14.33 -24.67
N VAL A 119 -18.39 -13.04 -24.57
CA VAL A 119 -17.64 -12.02 -23.81
C VAL A 119 -17.77 -12.24 -22.30
N VAL A 120 -18.85 -12.87 -21.84
CA VAL A 120 -19.07 -13.20 -20.42
C VAL A 120 -18.35 -14.51 -20.04
N ALA A 121 -18.28 -15.47 -20.96
CA ALA A 121 -17.64 -16.78 -20.71
C ALA A 121 -16.10 -16.78 -20.85
N GLY A 122 -15.52 -15.89 -21.68
CA GLY A 122 -14.09 -15.96 -22.03
C GLY A 122 -13.14 -15.02 -21.27
N ALA A 123 -13.62 -14.07 -20.47
CA ALA A 123 -12.80 -12.93 -20.03
C ALA A 123 -12.78 -12.71 -18.50
N ALA A 124 -12.78 -13.79 -17.72
CA ALA A 124 -12.74 -13.77 -16.26
C ALA A 124 -11.36 -13.45 -15.63
N LEU A 125 -10.31 -13.14 -16.42
CA LEU A 125 -8.91 -13.13 -15.93
C LEU A 125 -8.11 -11.83 -16.09
N ALA A 126 -8.69 -10.68 -16.46
CA ALA A 126 -7.96 -9.39 -16.47
C ALA A 126 -8.77 -8.27 -15.80
N ARG A 127 -8.67 -8.17 -14.47
CA ARG A 127 -9.43 -7.23 -13.63
C ARG A 127 -8.66 -5.91 -13.52
N GLY A 128 -9.18 -4.82 -14.07
CA GLY A 128 -8.63 -3.47 -13.93
C GLY A 128 -8.83 -2.64 -15.19
N GLU A 129 -8.07 -2.93 -16.24
CA GLU A 129 -8.18 -2.23 -17.53
C GLU A 129 -9.38 -2.74 -18.35
N ALA A 130 -9.91 -3.94 -18.15
CA ALA A 130 -10.90 -4.48 -19.08
C ALA A 130 -12.32 -3.86 -18.98
N GLY A 131 -12.69 -3.21 -17.87
CA GLY A 131 -14.08 -2.79 -17.61
C GLY A 131 -14.60 -1.71 -18.56
N GLY A 132 -13.95 -0.55 -18.58
CA GLY A 132 -14.39 0.57 -19.44
C GLY A 132 -14.11 0.36 -20.93
N ALA A 133 -13.17 -0.53 -21.29
CA ALA A 133 -12.90 -0.93 -22.67
C ALA A 133 -14.08 -1.73 -23.22
N ARG A 134 -14.63 -2.65 -22.40
CA ARG A 134 -15.82 -3.42 -22.73
C ARG A 134 -17.04 -2.51 -22.91
N GLU A 135 -17.23 -1.51 -22.05
CA GLU A 135 -18.33 -0.55 -22.16
C GLU A 135 -18.27 0.26 -23.47
N ALA A 136 -17.11 0.86 -23.78
CA ALA A 136 -16.93 1.63 -25.01
C ALA A 136 -17.06 0.75 -26.26
N VAL A 137 -16.45 -0.44 -26.28
CA VAL A 137 -16.56 -1.38 -27.39
C VAL A 137 -18.00 -1.85 -27.57
N ALA A 138 -18.70 -2.20 -26.49
CA ALA A 138 -20.10 -2.63 -26.55
C ALA A 138 -21.01 -1.53 -27.10
N LEU A 139 -20.84 -0.28 -26.65
CA LEU A 139 -21.63 0.87 -27.09
C LEU A 139 -21.59 1.04 -28.62
N TRP A 140 -20.41 0.92 -29.22
CA TRP A 140 -20.24 1.10 -30.66
C TRP A 140 -20.57 -0.17 -31.47
N THR A 141 -20.22 -1.34 -30.94
CA THR A 141 -20.43 -2.63 -31.63
C THR A 141 -21.92 -3.02 -31.68
N ALA A 142 -22.69 -2.67 -30.65
CA ALA A 142 -24.11 -3.02 -30.57
C ALA A 142 -24.93 -2.45 -31.73
N ALA A 143 -24.70 -1.20 -32.13
CA ALA A 143 -25.42 -0.57 -33.23
C ALA A 143 -25.15 -1.26 -34.58
N ALA A 144 -23.90 -1.66 -34.84
CA ALA A 144 -23.54 -2.39 -36.06
C ALA A 144 -24.18 -3.79 -36.09
N LEU A 145 -24.13 -4.52 -34.98
CA LEU A 145 -24.79 -5.83 -34.85
C LEU A 145 -26.31 -5.75 -35.09
N LEU A 146 -26.96 -4.72 -34.56
CA LEU A 146 -28.41 -4.49 -34.71
C LEU A 146 -28.81 -4.11 -36.14
N ALA A 147 -27.91 -3.42 -36.86
CA ALA A 147 -28.11 -3.05 -38.25
C ALA A 147 -27.84 -4.23 -39.22
N GLY A 148 -27.28 -5.34 -38.72
CA GLY A 148 -26.81 -6.45 -39.56
C GLY A 148 -25.50 -6.14 -40.29
N ASP A 149 -24.79 -5.09 -39.89
CA ASP A 149 -23.51 -4.68 -40.47
C ASP A 149 -22.35 -5.50 -39.86
N ASP A 150 -21.20 -5.50 -40.53
CA ASP A 150 -19.95 -6.03 -39.95
C ASP A 150 -19.62 -5.24 -38.66
N PRO A 151 -19.54 -5.90 -37.49
CA PRO A 151 -19.21 -5.25 -36.23
C PRO A 151 -17.73 -4.85 -36.12
N ALA A 152 -16.83 -5.41 -36.94
CA ALA A 152 -15.39 -5.22 -36.79
C ALA A 152 -14.93 -3.75 -36.90
N PRO A 153 -15.43 -2.91 -37.83
CA PRO A 153 -15.12 -1.47 -37.86
C PRO A 153 -15.57 -0.72 -36.59
N ALA A 154 -16.78 -1.02 -36.09
CA ALA A 154 -17.32 -0.38 -34.89
C ALA A 154 -16.59 -0.81 -33.61
N ARG A 155 -16.20 -2.09 -33.54
CA ARG A 155 -15.36 -2.63 -32.47
C ARG A 155 -13.99 -1.95 -32.44
N ARG A 156 -13.29 -1.88 -33.58
CA ARG A 156 -11.97 -1.22 -33.69
C ARG A 156 -12.06 0.26 -33.29
N PHE A 157 -13.15 0.93 -33.66
CA PHE A 157 -13.39 2.30 -33.23
C PHE A 157 -13.59 2.40 -31.72
N GLY A 158 -14.43 1.53 -31.13
CA GLY A 158 -14.63 1.43 -29.68
C GLY A 158 -13.33 1.19 -28.90
N GLU A 159 -12.47 0.31 -29.42
CA GLU A 159 -11.13 0.04 -28.88
C GLU A 159 -10.26 1.31 -28.93
N ALA A 160 -10.30 2.06 -30.03
CA ALA A 160 -9.50 3.28 -30.19
C ALA A 160 -9.98 4.47 -29.34
N VAL A 161 -11.29 4.59 -29.09
CA VAL A 161 -11.84 5.65 -28.21
C VAL A 161 -11.83 5.29 -26.74
N THR A 162 -11.45 4.06 -26.37
CA THR A 162 -11.36 3.61 -24.97
C THR A 162 -10.36 4.45 -24.18
N ALA A 163 -9.12 4.57 -24.66
CA ALA A 163 -8.07 5.32 -23.96
C ALA A 163 -8.45 6.80 -23.68
N PRO A 164 -8.96 7.60 -24.64
CA PRO A 164 -9.32 8.99 -24.36
C PRO A 164 -10.55 9.10 -23.45
N LEU A 165 -11.49 8.13 -23.49
CA LEU A 165 -12.60 8.08 -22.53
C LEU A 165 -12.13 7.83 -21.10
N TRP A 166 -11.16 6.93 -20.89
CA TRP A 166 -10.59 6.68 -19.56
C TRP A 166 -9.78 7.84 -19.03
N LEU A 167 -9.00 8.50 -19.88
CA LEU A 167 -8.26 9.70 -19.48
C LEU A 167 -9.23 10.81 -19.08
N LEU A 168 -10.34 10.98 -19.83
CA LEU A 168 -11.39 11.92 -19.47
C LEU A 168 -12.08 11.54 -18.14
N ASP A 169 -12.44 10.27 -17.96
CA ASP A 169 -13.06 9.77 -16.72
C ASP A 169 -12.13 9.98 -15.51
N GLY A 170 -10.85 9.63 -15.63
CA GLY A 170 -9.85 9.86 -14.59
C GLY A 170 -9.66 11.34 -14.26
N LEU A 171 -9.70 12.23 -15.27
CA LEU A 171 -9.66 13.68 -15.07
C LEU A 171 -10.91 14.16 -14.33
N VAL A 172 -12.09 13.78 -14.80
CA VAL A 172 -13.38 14.13 -14.18
C VAL A 172 -13.38 13.72 -12.71
N ARG A 173 -12.98 12.48 -12.39
CA ARG A 173 -12.90 11.96 -11.02
C ARG A 173 -11.95 12.80 -10.17
N LEU A 174 -10.70 12.92 -10.61
CA LEU A 174 -9.67 13.65 -9.89
C LEU A 174 -10.07 15.11 -9.62
N TRP A 175 -10.76 15.75 -10.57
CA TRP A 175 -11.02 17.19 -10.52
C TRP A 175 -12.37 17.59 -9.93
N LEU A 176 -13.43 16.79 -10.10
CA LEU A 176 -14.78 17.15 -9.68
C LEU A 176 -15.16 16.58 -8.31
N ASP A 177 -14.54 15.48 -7.89
CA ASP A 177 -14.78 14.93 -6.56
C ASP A 177 -13.50 14.99 -5.72
N PRO A 178 -13.34 16.01 -4.87
CA PRO A 178 -12.18 16.11 -4.00
C PRO A 178 -12.13 14.98 -2.96
N ALA A 179 -13.17 14.16 -2.81
CA ALA A 179 -13.26 13.00 -1.94
C ALA A 179 -13.14 11.65 -2.66
N VAL A 180 -12.77 11.63 -3.95
CA VAL A 180 -12.67 10.38 -4.72
C VAL A 180 -11.81 9.34 -3.96
N PRO A 181 -12.35 8.13 -3.74
CA PRO A 181 -11.64 7.03 -3.09
C PRO A 181 -10.30 6.70 -3.73
N ASP A 182 -10.15 6.92 -5.05
CA ASP A 182 -8.92 6.69 -5.81
C ASP A 182 -7.72 7.53 -5.29
N LEU A 183 -7.94 8.67 -4.63
CA LEU A 183 -6.85 9.38 -3.96
C LEU A 183 -6.57 8.82 -2.57
N ALA A 184 -7.56 8.30 -1.86
CA ALA A 184 -7.37 7.67 -0.55
C ALA A 184 -6.71 6.28 -0.66
N ALA A 185 -7.06 5.51 -1.69
CA ALA A 185 -6.56 4.20 -2.03
C ALA A 185 -6.42 4.07 -3.56
N PRO A 186 -5.34 4.61 -4.17
CA PRO A 186 -5.12 4.59 -5.60
C PRO A 186 -5.02 3.16 -6.06
N THR A 187 -6.13 2.69 -6.62
CA THR A 187 -6.03 1.82 -7.77
C THR A 187 -5.27 2.60 -8.84
N LEU A 188 -4.36 1.93 -9.55
CA LEU A 188 -3.58 2.57 -10.59
C LEU A 188 -4.51 2.94 -11.74
N THR A 189 -5.10 4.15 -11.69
CA THR A 189 -5.96 4.65 -12.77
C THR A 189 -5.11 4.79 -14.03
N PRO A 190 -5.69 4.64 -15.24
CA PRO A 190 -4.95 4.84 -16.48
C PRO A 190 -4.27 6.21 -16.57
N LEU A 191 -4.86 7.22 -15.93
CA LEU A 191 -4.30 8.57 -15.84
C LEU A 191 -3.04 8.61 -14.96
N LEU A 192 -3.05 8.01 -13.77
CA LEU A 192 -1.85 7.90 -12.93
C LEU A 192 -0.81 6.98 -13.58
N ALA A 193 -1.23 5.87 -14.20
CA ALA A 193 -0.35 4.97 -14.92
C ALA A 193 0.41 5.67 -16.05
N LEU A 194 -0.27 6.57 -16.78
CA LEU A 194 0.36 7.37 -17.83
C LEU A 194 1.54 8.17 -17.27
N TRP A 195 1.32 8.92 -16.18
CA TRP A 195 2.37 9.77 -15.60
C TRP A 195 3.43 8.98 -14.85
N LEU A 196 3.09 7.85 -14.23
CA LEU A 196 4.05 7.00 -13.52
C LEU A 196 4.97 6.20 -14.44
N ARG A 197 4.61 6.02 -15.72
CA ARG A 197 5.48 5.41 -16.74
C ARG A 197 6.50 6.39 -17.31
N ASP A 198 6.31 7.69 -17.11
CA ASP A 198 7.21 8.72 -17.60
C ASP A 198 8.29 9.01 -16.53
N PRO A 199 9.59 8.79 -16.82
CA PRO A 199 10.66 8.95 -15.84
C PRO A 199 10.85 10.38 -15.33
N GLU A 200 10.39 11.40 -16.06
CA GLU A 200 10.45 12.79 -15.62
C GLU A 200 9.27 13.16 -14.71
N LEU A 201 8.10 12.57 -14.95
CA LEU A 201 6.87 12.86 -14.21
C LEU A 201 6.66 11.95 -12.99
N ALA A 202 7.19 10.73 -13.02
CA ALA A 202 6.97 9.76 -11.96
C ALA A 202 7.54 10.20 -10.61
N PRO A 203 8.80 10.69 -10.48
CA PRO A 203 9.36 11.04 -9.18
C PRO A 203 8.57 12.12 -8.41
N PRO A 204 8.22 13.28 -8.99
CA PRO A 204 7.43 14.27 -8.28
C PRO A 204 6.02 13.78 -7.93
N LEU A 205 5.41 12.95 -8.79
CA LEU A 205 4.10 12.36 -8.52
C LEU A 205 4.14 11.36 -7.37
N LEU A 206 5.13 10.47 -7.35
CA LEU A 206 5.33 9.49 -6.28
C LEU A 206 5.61 10.17 -4.92
N ARG A 207 6.30 11.33 -4.93
CA ARG A 207 6.46 12.16 -3.72
C ARG A 207 5.15 12.75 -3.25
N ALA A 208 4.33 13.28 -4.15
CA ALA A 208 3.04 13.89 -3.82
C ALA A 208 2.01 12.86 -3.36
N LEU A 209 2.08 11.63 -3.87
CA LEU A 209 1.22 10.51 -3.48
C LEU A 209 1.64 9.85 -2.16
N ALA A 210 2.83 10.15 -1.62
CA ALA A 210 3.29 9.62 -0.34
C ALA A 210 2.63 10.33 0.84
N GLY A 211 2.33 9.57 1.90
CA GLY A 211 1.68 10.04 3.12
C GLY A 211 0.16 9.79 3.19
N GLU A 212 -0.51 10.50 4.09
CA GLU A 212 -1.94 10.50 4.33
C GLU A 212 -2.67 11.32 3.26
N ARG A 213 -2.96 10.66 2.13
CA ARG A 213 -3.61 11.27 0.97
C ARG A 213 -5.05 11.77 1.21
N ALA A 214 -5.68 11.37 2.32
CA ALA A 214 -6.98 11.89 2.72
C ALA A 214 -6.91 13.34 3.22
N SER A 215 -5.72 13.82 3.61
CA SER A 215 -5.51 15.19 4.07
C SER A 215 -5.87 16.22 3.00
N PRO A 216 -6.70 17.24 3.30
CA PRO A 216 -7.02 18.32 2.37
C PRO A 216 -5.79 19.04 1.82
N VAL A 217 -4.73 19.15 2.62
CA VAL A 217 -3.45 19.76 2.20
C VAL A 217 -2.80 18.92 1.11
N ARG A 218 -2.73 17.59 1.31
CA ARG A 218 -2.12 16.68 0.34
C ARG A 218 -2.89 16.59 -0.96
N ARG A 219 -4.22 16.59 -0.91
CA ARG A 219 -5.04 16.66 -2.12
C ARG A 219 -4.79 17.94 -2.92
N ARG A 220 -4.60 19.07 -2.24
CA ARG A 220 -4.24 20.34 -2.91
C ARG A 220 -2.87 20.27 -3.54
N GLU A 221 -1.87 19.68 -2.89
CA GLU A 221 -0.53 19.48 -3.45
C GLU A 221 -0.57 18.59 -4.69
N ILE A 222 -1.24 17.44 -4.62
CA ILE A 222 -1.42 16.52 -5.75
C ILE A 222 -2.10 17.24 -6.90
N HIS A 223 -3.22 17.93 -6.66
CA HIS A 223 -3.91 18.65 -7.72
C HIS A 223 -3.06 19.78 -8.33
N SER A 224 -2.29 20.49 -7.52
CA SER A 224 -1.41 21.55 -8.02
C SER A 224 -0.30 20.96 -8.90
N LEU A 225 0.29 19.84 -8.49
CA LEU A 225 1.26 19.11 -9.29
C LEU A 225 0.67 18.64 -10.62
N LEU A 226 -0.52 18.04 -10.59
CA LEU A 226 -1.18 17.48 -11.78
C LEU A 226 -1.68 18.58 -12.74
N ALA A 227 -1.91 19.80 -12.24
CA ALA A 227 -2.16 20.98 -13.05
C ALA A 227 -0.88 21.59 -13.66
N ALA A 228 0.32 21.19 -13.22
CA ALA A 228 1.56 21.76 -13.74
C ALA A 228 1.77 21.40 -15.22
N ARG A 229 2.45 22.30 -15.94
CA ARG A 229 2.68 22.21 -17.39
C ARG A 229 3.21 20.84 -17.88
N PRO A 230 4.17 20.17 -17.23
CA PRO A 230 4.68 18.87 -17.70
C PRO A 230 3.60 17.78 -17.74
N TYR A 231 2.79 17.65 -16.68
CA TYR A 231 1.69 16.69 -16.60
C TYR A 231 0.59 16.97 -17.63
N ARG A 232 0.26 18.26 -17.80
CA ARG A 232 -0.68 18.71 -18.84
C ARG A 232 -0.19 18.37 -20.24
N ALA A 233 1.09 18.64 -20.53
CA ALA A 233 1.67 18.39 -21.84
C ALA A 233 1.68 16.89 -22.19
N ALA A 234 2.05 16.02 -21.24
CA ALA A 234 2.04 14.58 -21.43
C ALA A 234 0.62 14.03 -21.64
N LEU A 235 -0.34 14.49 -20.85
CA LEU A 235 -1.75 14.16 -21.03
C LEU A 235 -2.26 14.62 -22.40
N ALA A 236 -2.00 15.86 -22.79
CA ALA A 236 -2.42 16.41 -24.07
C ALA A 236 -1.78 15.67 -25.25
N ALA A 237 -0.51 15.27 -25.15
CA ALA A 237 0.15 14.45 -26.16
C ALA A 237 -0.51 13.07 -26.29
N ARG A 238 -0.75 12.38 -25.16
CA ARG A 238 -1.41 11.06 -25.14
C ARG A 238 -2.82 11.13 -25.72
N VAL A 239 -3.58 12.15 -25.35
CA VAL A 239 -4.94 12.42 -25.85
C VAL A 239 -4.91 12.70 -27.35
N ARG A 240 -4.03 13.60 -27.83
CA ARG A 240 -3.92 13.90 -29.27
C ARG A 240 -3.60 12.67 -30.09
N GLY A 241 -2.64 11.85 -29.65
CA GLY A 241 -2.30 10.59 -30.31
C GLY A 241 -3.47 9.61 -30.34
N ALA A 242 -4.19 9.47 -29.22
CA ALA A 242 -5.35 8.58 -29.15
C ALA A 242 -6.52 9.04 -30.05
N LEU A 243 -6.83 10.34 -30.04
CA LEU A 243 -7.87 10.92 -30.90
C LEU A 243 -7.47 10.84 -32.38
N ALA A 244 -6.20 11.05 -32.72
CA ALA A 244 -5.71 10.89 -34.10
C ALA A 244 -5.93 9.46 -34.60
N SER A 245 -5.55 8.45 -33.81
CA SER A 245 -5.80 7.05 -34.13
C SER A 245 -7.29 6.74 -34.28
N ALA A 246 -8.14 7.27 -33.40
CA ALA A 246 -9.60 7.11 -33.51
C ALA A 246 -10.16 7.79 -34.78
N ARG A 247 -9.62 8.96 -35.19
CA ARG A 247 -10.01 9.63 -36.44
C ARG A 247 -9.60 8.82 -37.68
N GLU A 248 -8.39 8.24 -37.68
CA GLU A 248 -7.93 7.38 -38.78
C GLU A 248 -8.84 6.16 -38.95
N ILE A 249 -9.20 5.51 -37.84
CA ILE A 249 -10.12 4.37 -37.85
C ILE A 249 -11.51 4.79 -38.34
N ALA A 250 -12.04 5.92 -37.85
CA ALA A 250 -13.32 6.47 -38.31
C ALA A 250 -13.30 6.87 -39.80
N ALA A 251 -12.16 7.33 -40.31
CA ALA A 251 -11.99 7.66 -41.73
C ALA A 251 -11.93 6.41 -42.62
N SER A 252 -11.41 5.30 -42.08
CA SER A 252 -11.36 4.00 -42.77
C SER A 252 -12.67 3.21 -42.71
N ALA A 253 -13.65 3.65 -41.93
CA ALA A 253 -14.93 2.98 -41.80
C ALA A 253 -15.73 3.06 -43.12
N PRO A 254 -16.37 1.95 -43.56
CA PRO A 254 -17.17 1.95 -44.78
C PRO A 254 -18.24 3.05 -44.74
N ARG A 255 -18.35 3.84 -45.82
CA ARG A 255 -19.46 4.78 -45.97
C ARG A 255 -20.72 3.98 -46.28
N ALA A 256 -21.59 3.78 -45.28
CA ALA A 256 -22.93 3.23 -45.50
C ALA A 256 -23.73 4.13 -46.45
N GLN A 257 -24.78 3.57 -47.06
CA GLN A 257 -25.53 4.17 -48.17
C GLN A 257 -25.96 5.64 -47.97
N PRO A 258 -26.16 6.41 -49.05
CA PRO A 258 -26.27 7.88 -49.03
C PRO A 258 -27.46 8.50 -48.30
N SER A 259 -28.42 7.71 -47.81
CA SER A 259 -29.73 8.20 -47.34
C SER A 259 -29.87 8.32 -45.82
N GLY A 260 -28.80 8.10 -45.05
CA GLY A 260 -28.77 8.33 -43.60
C GLY A 260 -27.38 8.74 -43.16
N ARG A 261 -27.30 9.55 -42.10
CA ARG A 261 -26.05 9.96 -41.46
C ARG A 261 -25.20 8.72 -41.15
N GLY A 262 -24.14 8.48 -41.92
CA GLY A 262 -23.41 7.22 -41.87
C GLY A 262 -22.63 7.05 -40.57
N LEU A 263 -22.42 5.80 -40.13
CA LEU A 263 -21.63 5.45 -38.93
C LEU A 263 -20.30 6.22 -38.85
N ALA A 264 -19.60 6.37 -39.97
CA ALA A 264 -18.34 7.11 -40.06
C ALA A 264 -18.47 8.61 -39.69
N GLU A 265 -19.62 9.24 -39.97
CA GLU A 265 -19.90 10.63 -39.57
C GLU A 265 -20.12 10.71 -38.06
N ALA A 266 -20.97 9.84 -37.50
CA ALA A 266 -21.21 9.78 -36.05
C ALA A 266 -19.93 9.50 -35.25
N GLN A 267 -19.06 8.62 -35.76
CA GLN A 267 -17.75 8.33 -35.18
C GLN A 267 -16.84 9.57 -35.19
N ARG A 268 -16.78 10.32 -36.28
CA ARG A 268 -15.99 11.57 -36.35
C ARG A 268 -16.52 12.62 -35.39
N GLU A 269 -17.82 12.87 -35.38
CA GLU A 269 -18.46 13.81 -34.46
C GLU A 269 -18.17 13.46 -33.00
N PHE A 270 -18.23 12.16 -32.66
CA PHE A 270 -17.91 11.71 -31.32
C PHE A 270 -16.44 11.98 -30.95
N VAL A 271 -15.49 11.69 -31.85
CA VAL A 271 -14.07 11.97 -31.59
C VAL A 271 -13.81 13.46 -31.43
N ASP A 272 -14.48 14.30 -32.22
CA ASP A 272 -14.34 15.75 -32.12
C ASP A 272 -14.95 16.30 -30.83
N ALA A 273 -16.15 15.83 -30.45
CA ALA A 273 -16.77 16.15 -29.17
C ALA A 273 -15.90 15.70 -27.98
N LEU A 274 -15.32 14.50 -28.05
CA LEU A 274 -14.39 14.01 -27.03
C LEU A 274 -13.14 14.89 -26.93
N GLY A 275 -12.60 15.32 -28.08
CA GLY A 275 -11.51 16.28 -28.15
C GLY A 275 -11.84 17.63 -27.53
N GLU A 276 -13.04 18.16 -27.75
CA GLU A 276 -13.50 19.40 -27.12
C GLU A 276 -13.60 19.28 -25.60
N ARG A 277 -14.15 18.18 -25.10
CA ARG A 277 -14.25 17.94 -23.64
C ARG A 277 -12.87 17.85 -23.00
N LEU A 278 -11.92 17.16 -23.63
CA LEU A 278 -10.55 17.07 -23.13
C LEU A 278 -9.85 18.44 -23.12
N ARG A 279 -10.03 19.26 -24.17
CA ARG A 279 -9.53 20.65 -24.20
C ARG A 279 -10.15 21.51 -23.09
N PHE A 280 -11.44 21.32 -22.79
CA PHE A 280 -12.09 22.02 -21.68
C PHE A 280 -11.43 21.69 -20.34
N PHE A 281 -11.17 20.41 -20.05
CA PHE A 281 -10.49 20.00 -18.82
C PHE A 281 -9.03 20.47 -18.79
N GLU A 282 -8.31 20.43 -19.92
CA GLU A 282 -6.97 21.03 -20.02
C GLU A 282 -7.01 22.53 -19.69
N GLY A 283 -8.01 23.26 -20.19
CA GLY A 283 -8.26 24.67 -19.84
C GLY A 283 -8.56 24.88 -18.36
N LEU A 284 -9.36 24.01 -17.74
CA LEU A 284 -9.66 24.05 -16.30
C LEU A 284 -8.40 23.84 -15.45
N MET A 285 -7.56 22.86 -15.80
CA MET A 285 -6.28 22.64 -15.13
C MET A 285 -5.35 23.85 -15.30
N SER A 286 -5.31 24.42 -16.50
CA SER A 286 -4.53 25.63 -16.80
C SER A 286 -4.97 26.82 -15.95
N PHE A 287 -6.28 27.00 -15.78
CA PHE A 287 -6.84 28.06 -14.95
C PHE A 287 -6.49 27.88 -13.47
N ARG A 288 -6.51 26.64 -12.97
CA ARG A 288 -6.09 26.36 -11.60
C ARG A 288 -4.59 26.59 -11.39
N ASP A 289 -3.75 26.29 -12.36
CA ASP A 289 -2.32 26.63 -12.34
C ASP A 289 -2.12 28.15 -12.14
N VAL A 290 -2.92 28.96 -12.87
CA VAL A 290 -2.91 30.43 -12.76
C VAL A 290 -3.41 30.93 -11.40
N ILE A 291 -4.48 30.35 -10.85
CA ILE A 291 -5.00 30.75 -9.52
C ILE A 291 -4.09 30.24 -8.39
N GLY A 292 -3.59 29.02 -8.51
CA GLY A 292 -2.70 28.37 -7.54
C GLY A 292 -1.36 29.08 -7.44
N ALA A 293 -0.84 29.65 -8.53
CA ALA A 293 0.35 30.50 -8.52
C ALA A 293 0.17 31.78 -7.67
N GLY A 294 -1.07 32.25 -7.45
CA GLY A 294 -1.39 33.34 -6.52
C GLY A 294 -1.43 32.92 -5.04
N ALA A 295 -1.50 31.61 -4.77
CA ALA A 295 -1.42 31.01 -3.44
C ALA A 295 -0.13 30.18 -3.30
N ALA A 296 0.96 30.65 -3.91
CA ALA A 296 2.22 29.93 -4.01
C ALA A 296 2.74 29.51 -2.62
N LEU A 297 2.72 28.21 -2.37
CA LEU A 297 3.76 27.52 -1.59
C LEU A 297 5.08 27.59 -2.39
N GLY A 298 5.63 28.79 -2.56
CA GLY A 298 6.94 29.05 -3.20
C GLY A 298 7.07 28.60 -4.68
N PRO A 299 8.17 28.99 -5.35
CA PRO A 299 8.51 28.43 -6.65
C PRO A 299 8.65 26.89 -6.55
N PRO A 300 8.31 26.12 -7.60
CA PRO A 300 8.64 24.70 -7.65
C PRO A 300 10.14 24.57 -7.44
N ARG A 301 10.51 23.95 -6.33
CA ARG A 301 11.88 23.60 -5.97
C ARG A 301 12.57 22.94 -7.16
N ALA A 302 13.81 23.33 -7.44
CA ALA A 302 14.57 22.74 -8.53
C ALA A 302 14.63 21.23 -8.30
N GLN A 303 14.62 20.45 -9.38
CA GLN A 303 14.69 18.99 -9.34
C GLN A 303 16.02 18.58 -8.68
N GLY A 304 16.00 18.32 -7.37
CA GLY A 304 17.19 18.10 -6.54
C GLY A 304 17.18 18.86 -5.20
N ASP A 305 16.34 19.88 -5.04
CA ASP A 305 16.18 20.56 -3.75
C ASP A 305 15.44 19.63 -2.78
N LEU A 306 16.06 19.39 -1.63
CA LEU A 306 15.51 18.56 -0.56
C LEU A 306 14.10 19.06 -0.18
N ALA A 307 13.18 18.14 0.15
CA ALA A 307 11.99 18.46 0.95
C ALA A 307 12.46 19.27 2.19
N PRO A 308 11.63 20.19 2.75
CA PRO A 308 12.10 21.14 3.75
C PRO A 308 12.88 20.37 4.81
N ALA A 309 14.20 20.61 4.89
CA ALA A 309 15.09 19.79 5.70
C ALA A 309 14.74 19.85 7.21
N ASP A 310 13.81 20.73 7.56
CA ASP A 310 13.36 21.04 8.91
C ASP A 310 12.16 20.20 9.39
N ASP A 311 11.27 19.70 8.50
CA ASP A 311 10.09 18.95 8.95
C ASP A 311 10.50 17.57 9.49
N ALA A 312 11.26 16.81 8.67
CA ALA A 312 11.85 15.54 9.12
C ALA A 312 12.83 15.71 10.30
N GLY A 313 13.41 16.92 10.44
CA GLY A 313 14.19 17.27 11.61
C GLY A 313 13.33 17.48 12.86
N ALA A 314 12.20 18.15 12.71
CA ALA A 314 11.23 18.39 13.76
C ALA A 314 10.58 17.07 14.23
N ASP A 315 10.19 16.19 13.31
CA ASP A 315 9.59 14.89 13.62
C ASP A 315 10.53 14.04 14.48
N LEU A 316 11.81 13.93 14.08
CA LEU A 316 12.80 13.19 14.86
C LEU A 316 13.05 13.83 16.24
N ARG A 317 13.11 15.17 16.31
CA ARG A 317 13.25 15.89 17.59
C ARG A 317 12.07 15.65 18.52
N ALA A 318 10.84 15.68 18.00
CA ALA A 318 9.63 15.41 18.77
C ALA A 318 9.60 13.98 19.29
N ALA A 319 9.97 13.00 18.45
CA ALA A 319 10.10 11.60 18.87
C ALA A 319 11.13 11.39 19.98
N THR A 320 12.30 12.01 19.83
CA THR A 320 13.33 11.97 20.87
C THR A 320 12.85 12.63 22.16
N ALA A 321 12.21 13.80 22.09
CA ALA A 321 11.66 14.47 23.26
C ALA A 321 10.65 13.58 24.00
N TYR A 322 9.70 12.98 23.28
CA TYR A 322 8.75 12.01 23.83
C TYR A 322 9.45 10.85 24.56
N LEU A 323 10.48 10.25 23.95
CA LEU A 323 11.20 9.13 24.55
C LEU A 323 11.91 9.55 25.84
N LEU A 324 12.54 10.72 25.86
CA LEU A 324 13.24 11.23 27.03
C LEU A 324 12.27 11.55 28.17
N GLU A 325 11.11 12.12 27.87
CA GLU A 325 10.05 12.45 28.84
C GLU A 325 9.33 11.20 29.37
N ALA A 326 9.22 10.14 28.57
CA ALA A 326 8.55 8.89 28.95
C ALA A 326 9.38 7.95 29.84
N THR A 327 10.61 8.34 30.24
CA THR A 327 11.45 7.54 31.14
C THR A 327 10.78 7.36 32.52
N PRO A 328 10.81 6.15 33.14
CA PRO A 328 11.66 4.98 32.84
C PRO A 328 11.05 3.93 31.87
N TRP A 329 10.09 4.30 31.01
CA TRP A 329 9.41 3.39 30.06
C TRP A 329 8.79 2.15 30.71
N PRO A 330 7.79 2.32 31.58
CA PRO A 330 7.15 1.20 32.25
C PRO A 330 6.45 0.28 31.23
N GLU A 331 6.91 -0.97 31.14
CA GLU A 331 6.41 -2.00 30.22
C GLU A 331 5.05 -2.59 30.65
N SER A 332 4.66 -2.34 31.91
CA SER A 332 3.70 -3.17 32.64
C SER A 332 2.31 -3.26 32.01
N TRP A 333 1.83 -2.29 31.25
CA TRP A 333 0.38 -2.17 30.99
C TRP A 333 -0.18 -3.10 29.91
N GLU A 334 0.64 -3.68 29.03
CA GLU A 334 0.15 -4.39 27.83
C GLU A 334 0.09 -5.91 28.01
N VAL A 335 1.05 -6.48 28.73
CA VAL A 335 1.06 -7.90 29.11
C VAL A 335 0.16 -8.14 30.35
N GLN A 336 0.08 -7.18 31.28
CA GLN A 336 -0.66 -7.34 32.54
C GLN A 336 -2.19 -7.41 32.40
N ARG A 337 -2.79 -6.85 31.34
CA ARG A 337 -4.25 -6.93 31.15
C ARG A 337 -4.75 -8.37 31.08
N PHE A 338 -3.89 -9.27 30.63
CA PHE A 338 -4.24 -10.65 30.40
C PHE A 338 -3.40 -11.62 31.19
N GLY A 339 -2.32 -11.24 31.88
CA GLY A 339 -1.40 -12.13 32.62
C GLY A 339 -0.67 -13.14 31.75
N VAL A 340 0.42 -13.71 32.29
CA VAL A 340 1.37 -14.56 31.55
C VAL A 340 1.25 -15.99 32.03
N LEU A 341 1.09 -16.95 31.10
CA LEU A 341 1.11 -18.41 31.38
C LEU A 341 0.16 -18.90 32.51
N GLY A 342 -0.90 -18.13 32.80
CA GLY A 342 -1.82 -18.47 33.90
C GLY A 342 -1.34 -18.06 35.29
N SER A 343 -0.21 -17.35 35.39
CA SER A 343 0.30 -16.77 36.62
C SER A 343 -0.71 -15.81 37.25
N ARG A 344 -0.76 -15.82 38.59
CA ARG A 344 -1.49 -14.83 39.40
C ARG A 344 -0.74 -13.51 39.49
N GLU A 345 0.58 -13.55 39.29
CA GLU A 345 1.43 -12.38 39.28
C GLU A 345 1.22 -11.59 37.98
N GLN A 346 1.49 -10.30 38.05
CA GLN A 346 1.43 -9.37 36.93
C GLN A 346 2.86 -8.97 36.55
N PRO A 347 3.64 -9.91 35.98
CA PRO A 347 5.06 -9.64 35.75
C PRO A 347 5.23 -8.48 34.78
N VAL A 348 6.25 -7.67 35.04
CA VAL A 348 6.63 -6.50 34.25
C VAL A 348 7.96 -6.83 33.61
N GLY A 349 8.03 -6.79 32.28
CA GLY A 349 9.33 -6.90 31.65
C GLY A 349 10.15 -5.66 31.99
N HIS A 350 11.44 -5.88 32.22
CA HIS A 350 12.27 -4.86 32.83
C HIS A 350 13.42 -4.44 31.93
N TRP A 351 14.16 -5.39 31.37
CA TRP A 351 15.45 -5.10 30.74
C TRP A 351 15.34 -4.89 29.23
N PHE A 352 14.66 -5.79 28.52
CA PHE A 352 14.60 -5.81 27.05
C PHE A 352 14.18 -4.47 26.44
N VAL A 353 13.04 -3.94 26.89
CA VAL A 353 12.43 -2.73 26.32
C VAL A 353 13.28 -1.51 26.62
N ARG A 354 13.72 -1.35 27.88
CA ARG A 354 14.63 -0.26 28.28
C ARG A 354 15.92 -0.33 27.47
N ALA A 355 16.50 -1.52 27.33
CA ALA A 355 17.74 -1.72 26.60
C ALA A 355 17.58 -1.40 25.11
N THR A 356 16.48 -1.83 24.50
CA THR A 356 16.17 -1.57 23.09
C THR A 356 15.97 -0.08 22.82
N ILE A 357 15.26 0.63 23.70
CA ILE A 357 15.05 2.08 23.58
C ILE A 357 16.37 2.83 23.73
N LEU A 358 17.20 2.47 24.71
CA LEU A 358 18.52 3.10 24.90
C LEU A 358 19.45 2.84 23.71
N MET A 359 19.46 1.62 23.17
CA MET A 359 20.24 1.32 21.98
C MET A 359 19.77 2.14 20.77
N ALA A 360 18.46 2.26 20.58
CA ALA A 360 17.89 3.11 19.52
C ALA A 360 18.31 4.59 19.68
N LEU A 361 18.25 5.13 20.90
CA LEU A 361 18.69 6.50 21.20
C LEU A 361 20.19 6.70 20.97
N ILE A 362 21.03 5.71 21.31
CA ILE A 362 22.48 5.73 20.99
C ILE A 362 22.70 5.76 19.47
N GLU A 363 21.95 4.97 18.70
CA GLU A 363 22.07 4.92 17.23
C GLU A 363 21.53 6.17 16.53
N ILE A 364 20.55 6.87 17.14
CA ILE A 364 20.07 8.18 16.66
C ILE A 364 21.17 9.24 16.81
N GLY A 365 21.95 9.21 17.89
CA GLY A 365 23.09 10.09 18.12
C GLY A 365 22.78 11.28 19.04
N GLU A 366 22.98 12.51 18.56
CA GLU A 366 22.81 13.73 19.37
C GLU A 366 21.35 13.95 19.79
N VAL A 367 21.02 13.59 21.03
CA VAL A 367 19.69 13.73 21.62
C VAL A 367 19.63 14.70 22.82
N GLY A 368 20.72 15.41 23.11
CA GLY A 368 20.78 16.39 24.21
C GLY A 368 20.86 15.79 25.63
N ARG A 369 21.10 14.48 25.75
CA ARG A 369 21.27 13.74 27.01
C ARG A 369 22.38 12.70 26.84
N ASP A 370 23.10 12.38 27.92
CA ASP A 370 24.11 11.30 27.91
C ASP A 370 23.44 9.92 28.02
N VAL A 371 22.90 9.45 26.90
CA VAL A 371 22.24 8.14 26.80
C VAL A 371 23.20 6.98 27.08
N ARG A 372 24.51 7.16 26.83
CA ARG A 372 25.51 6.13 27.10
C ARG A 372 25.69 5.94 28.61
N ALA A 373 25.67 7.02 29.38
CA ALA A 373 25.65 6.95 30.84
C ALA A 373 24.35 6.30 31.36
N ASP A 374 23.18 6.65 30.80
CA ASP A 374 21.91 6.00 31.16
C ASP A 374 21.92 4.49 30.85
N ALA A 375 22.52 4.08 29.73
CA ALA A 375 22.70 2.67 29.37
C ALA A 375 23.68 1.94 30.28
N ALA A 376 24.79 2.58 30.68
CA ALA A 376 25.70 2.02 31.67
C ALA A 376 24.99 1.83 33.03
N ALA A 377 24.18 2.80 33.46
CA ALA A 377 23.40 2.69 34.68
C ALA A 377 22.39 1.53 34.62
N LEU A 378 21.70 1.33 33.49
CA LEU A 378 20.84 0.16 33.28
C LEU A 378 21.62 -1.15 33.43
N LEU A 379 22.81 -1.25 32.82
CA LEU A 379 23.65 -2.45 32.92
C LEU A 379 24.09 -2.74 34.36
N ASP A 380 24.26 -1.70 35.19
CA ASP A 380 24.59 -1.86 36.61
C ASP A 380 23.40 -2.37 37.45
N GLU A 381 22.17 -2.05 37.05
CA GLU A 381 20.94 -2.53 37.69
C GLU A 381 20.70 -4.05 37.47
N ILE A 382 21.14 -4.62 36.34
CA ILE A 382 20.86 -6.02 35.97
C ILE A 382 21.69 -6.97 36.82
N PRO A 383 21.11 -7.83 37.69
CA PRO A 383 21.87 -8.74 38.53
C PRO A 383 22.77 -9.69 37.73
N ALA A 384 23.95 -10.01 38.26
CA ALA A 384 24.86 -10.97 37.61
C ALA A 384 24.18 -12.35 37.47
N GLY A 385 24.34 -12.98 36.31
CA GLY A 385 23.72 -14.27 35.99
C GLY A 385 22.19 -14.25 35.77
N GLU A 386 21.51 -13.10 35.90
CA GLU A 386 20.05 -13.00 35.80
C GLU A 386 19.65 -12.06 34.65
N LEU A 387 19.36 -12.64 33.49
CA LEU A 387 18.84 -11.95 32.28
C LEU A 387 17.41 -12.39 31.94
N ARG A 388 16.58 -12.69 32.94
CA ARG A 388 15.18 -12.98 32.66
C ARG A 388 14.47 -11.71 32.22
N TYR A 389 13.67 -11.84 31.17
CA TYR A 389 12.73 -10.83 30.73
C TYR A 389 11.88 -10.27 31.88
N PHE A 390 11.30 -11.17 32.68
CA PHE A 390 10.54 -10.86 33.89
C PHE A 390 11.35 -11.20 35.15
N GLY A 391 11.84 -10.17 35.87
CA GLY A 391 12.76 -10.38 37.00
C GLY A 391 12.25 -11.35 38.08
N ASP A 392 11.00 -11.16 38.54
CA ASP A 392 10.43 -12.00 39.61
C ASP A 392 9.77 -13.28 39.09
N PHE A 393 9.40 -13.34 37.80
CA PHE A 393 8.64 -14.45 37.23
C PHE A 393 9.55 -15.52 36.64
N ARG A 394 9.88 -16.49 37.49
CA ARG A 394 10.90 -17.50 37.18
C ARG A 394 10.46 -18.52 36.13
N GLU A 395 9.16 -18.75 35.92
CA GLU A 395 8.65 -19.78 35.00
C GLU A 395 9.11 -19.58 33.54
N LEU A 396 9.49 -18.35 33.17
CA LEU A 396 10.15 -18.06 31.91
C LEU A 396 11.68 -18.04 32.11
N PRO A 397 12.45 -18.89 31.41
CA PRO A 397 13.91 -18.84 31.47
C PRO A 397 14.45 -17.56 30.79
N PRO A 398 15.71 -17.17 31.07
CA PRO A 398 16.42 -16.19 30.25
C PRO A 398 16.46 -16.63 28.78
N ASP A 399 16.59 -15.67 27.86
CA ASP A 399 16.62 -15.95 26.43
C ASP A 399 17.74 -15.22 25.67
N ALA A 400 17.97 -15.69 24.45
CA ALA A 400 19.01 -15.20 23.57
C ALA A 400 18.77 -13.78 23.05
N ASP A 401 17.53 -13.29 23.03
CA ASP A 401 17.16 -11.95 22.55
C ASP A 401 17.47 -10.89 23.60
N ASP A 402 17.14 -11.17 24.87
CA ASP A 402 17.56 -10.37 26.02
C ASP A 402 19.09 -10.27 26.08
N LEU A 403 19.79 -11.40 25.97
CA LEU A 403 21.25 -11.40 25.92
C LEU A 403 21.78 -10.60 24.72
N ALA A 404 21.16 -10.71 23.56
CA ALA A 404 21.58 -10.02 22.35
C ALA A 404 21.63 -8.50 22.53
N ILE A 405 20.55 -7.90 23.04
CA ILE A 405 20.47 -6.44 23.18
C ILE A 405 21.40 -5.93 24.29
N ILE A 406 21.59 -6.71 25.36
CA ILE A 406 22.52 -6.39 26.44
C ILE A 406 23.97 -6.42 25.96
N LEU A 407 24.36 -7.42 25.16
CA LEU A 407 25.69 -7.46 24.54
C LEU A 407 25.93 -6.27 23.60
N GLN A 408 24.92 -5.84 22.84
CA GLN A 408 25.01 -4.64 22.00
C GLN A 408 25.20 -3.37 22.84
N LEU A 409 24.48 -3.22 23.96
CA LEU A 409 24.67 -2.09 24.87
C LEU A 409 26.06 -2.09 25.52
N ILE A 410 26.56 -3.24 25.95
CA ILE A 410 27.92 -3.37 26.49
C ILE A 410 28.94 -2.97 25.44
N ALA A 411 28.80 -3.46 24.19
CA ALA A 411 29.69 -3.07 23.10
C ALA A 411 29.63 -1.56 22.80
N ALA A 412 28.43 -0.98 22.86
CA ALA A 412 28.24 0.44 22.62
C ALA A 412 28.83 1.30 23.75
N THR A 413 28.69 0.92 25.01
CA THR A 413 29.06 1.74 26.17
C THR A 413 30.46 1.44 26.72
N GLY A 414 30.96 0.23 26.52
CA GLY A 414 32.15 -0.31 27.19
C GLY A 414 31.92 -0.72 28.66
N ALA A 415 30.70 -0.54 29.19
CA ALA A 415 30.37 -0.83 30.59
C ALA A 415 30.02 -2.30 30.82
N ALA A 416 30.10 -2.76 32.07
CA ALA A 416 29.66 -4.09 32.53
C ALA A 416 30.24 -5.31 31.77
N ARG A 417 31.42 -5.17 31.12
CA ARG A 417 32.05 -6.26 30.35
C ARG A 417 32.32 -7.52 31.20
N GLU A 418 32.71 -7.35 32.47
CA GLU A 418 32.93 -8.48 33.38
C GLU A 418 31.64 -9.21 33.74
N ARG A 419 30.51 -8.49 33.90
CA ARG A 419 29.20 -9.10 34.19
C ARG A 419 28.66 -9.88 33.00
N ALA A 420 28.97 -9.41 31.79
CA ALA A 420 28.62 -10.09 30.54
C ALA A 420 29.07 -11.56 30.54
N GLU A 421 30.22 -11.87 31.14
CA GLU A 421 30.73 -13.23 31.22
C GLU A 421 29.76 -14.17 31.93
N THR A 422 29.15 -13.73 33.04
CA THR A 422 28.17 -14.55 33.77
C THR A 422 26.93 -14.87 32.95
N TRP A 423 26.51 -13.94 32.10
CA TRP A 423 25.37 -14.11 31.21
C TRP A 423 25.70 -14.99 29.99
N ILE A 424 26.91 -14.82 29.46
CA ILE A 424 27.45 -15.67 28.39
C ILE A 424 27.62 -17.11 28.87
N GLU A 425 28.08 -17.33 30.10
CA GLU A 425 28.19 -18.67 30.70
C GLU A 425 26.83 -19.38 30.76
N VAL A 426 25.75 -18.65 31.08
CA VAL A 426 24.37 -19.19 31.02
C VAL A 426 24.02 -19.62 29.59
N MET A 427 24.27 -18.79 28.58
CA MET A 427 24.05 -19.17 27.17
C MET A 427 24.86 -20.42 26.81
N LEU A 428 26.17 -20.43 27.10
CA LEU A 428 27.07 -21.54 26.75
C LEU A 428 26.67 -22.87 27.41
N ALA A 429 26.09 -22.84 28.61
CA ALA A 429 25.57 -24.04 29.28
C ALA A 429 24.37 -24.69 28.54
N ASN A 430 23.75 -23.99 27.58
CA ASN A 430 22.63 -24.46 26.79
C ASN A 430 23.00 -24.78 25.33
N VAL A 431 24.25 -24.53 24.92
CA VAL A 431 24.71 -24.87 23.58
C VAL A 431 24.95 -26.38 23.47
N GLY A 432 24.34 -27.01 22.47
CA GLY A 432 24.53 -28.43 22.17
C GLY A 432 25.84 -28.72 21.43
N ASP A 433 26.09 -29.99 21.14
CA ASP A 433 27.28 -30.44 20.38
C ASP A 433 27.31 -29.89 18.94
N ASP A 434 26.16 -29.47 18.41
CA ASP A 434 26.01 -28.86 17.08
C ASP A 434 26.40 -27.37 17.06
N GLY A 435 26.68 -26.76 18.22
CA GLY A 435 27.03 -25.36 18.35
C GLY A 435 25.86 -24.40 18.11
N VAL A 436 24.63 -24.91 18.02
CA VAL A 436 23.43 -24.08 17.85
C VAL A 436 23.02 -23.50 19.20
N VAL A 437 22.77 -22.19 19.23
CA VAL A 437 22.25 -21.53 20.43
C VAL A 437 20.72 -21.59 20.39
N PRO A 438 20.05 -22.13 21.42
CA PRO A 438 18.60 -22.13 21.50
C PRO A 438 18.06 -20.73 21.84
N THR A 439 16.76 -20.51 21.61
CA THR A 439 16.07 -19.30 22.08
C THR A 439 16.15 -19.18 23.60
N TRP A 440 15.85 -20.27 24.33
CA TRP A 440 15.67 -20.28 25.78
C TRP A 440 16.83 -20.96 26.51
N PHE A 441 17.21 -20.43 27.68
CA PHE A 441 18.32 -20.93 28.49
C PHE A 441 17.84 -21.62 29.77
N TYR A 442 17.61 -22.94 29.68
CA TYR A 442 17.11 -23.77 30.80
C TYR A 442 18.19 -24.24 31.79
N ARG A 443 19.46 -24.06 31.45
CA ARG A 443 20.61 -24.44 32.27
C ARG A 443 21.45 -23.21 32.59
N GLY A 444 21.97 -23.15 33.81
CA GLY A 444 22.94 -22.15 34.24
C GLY A 444 24.16 -22.84 34.87
N PRO A 445 25.21 -22.07 35.22
CA PRO A 445 26.43 -22.62 35.80
C PRO A 445 26.19 -23.42 37.09
N ALA A 446 25.16 -23.05 37.86
CA ALA A 446 24.80 -23.68 39.14
C ALA A 446 23.71 -24.77 39.03
N GLY A 447 23.29 -25.16 37.82
CA GLY A 447 22.20 -26.12 37.60
C GLY A 447 21.04 -25.54 36.77
N PRO A 448 19.87 -26.19 36.74
CA PRO A 448 18.74 -25.73 35.96
C PRO A 448 18.29 -24.33 36.40
N THR A 449 18.06 -23.44 35.43
CA THR A 449 17.59 -22.06 35.70
C THR A 449 16.11 -22.05 36.06
N THR A 450 15.29 -22.85 35.37
CA THR A 450 13.88 -23.08 35.75
C THR A 450 13.28 -24.36 35.12
N PRO A 451 12.28 -25.04 35.74
CA PRO A 451 11.44 -26.00 35.06
C PRO A 451 10.33 -25.23 34.31
N GLY A 452 10.56 -24.87 33.06
CA GLY A 452 9.68 -23.94 32.32
C GLY A 452 9.17 -24.51 30.99
N VAL A 453 7.93 -24.16 30.66
CA VAL A 453 7.22 -24.50 29.42
C VAL A 453 7.86 -23.71 28.27
N ALA A 454 8.38 -24.41 27.24
CA ALA A 454 8.84 -23.75 26.02
C ALA A 454 7.67 -22.98 25.40
N TRP A 455 7.77 -21.65 25.38
CA TRP A 455 6.78 -20.82 24.71
C TRP A 455 7.20 -20.61 23.26
N ALA A 456 6.30 -20.98 22.34
CA ALA A 456 6.48 -20.89 20.87
C ALA A 456 7.73 -21.60 20.30
N GLY A 457 8.31 -22.54 21.04
CA GLY A 457 9.45 -23.38 20.62
C GLY A 457 10.82 -22.83 21.03
N ASP A 458 11.85 -23.66 20.87
CA ASP A 458 13.24 -23.37 21.27
C ASP A 458 14.13 -22.86 20.11
N ASP A 459 13.57 -22.71 18.90
CA ASP A 459 14.31 -22.33 17.70
C ASP A 459 13.61 -21.18 16.97
N CYS A 460 14.05 -19.93 17.21
CA CYS A 460 13.55 -18.74 16.50
C CYS A 460 14.65 -18.07 15.68
N SER A 461 14.44 -17.93 14.37
CA SER A 461 15.41 -17.30 13.46
C SER A 461 15.66 -15.82 13.78
N ALA A 462 14.62 -15.05 14.14
CA ALA A 462 14.76 -13.64 14.49
C ALA A 462 15.56 -13.44 15.79
N VAL A 463 15.28 -14.25 16.82
CA VAL A 463 16.05 -14.23 18.08
C VAL A 463 17.50 -14.62 17.83
N ARG A 464 17.74 -15.66 17.02
CA ARG A 464 19.10 -16.06 16.62
C ARG A 464 19.83 -14.94 15.89
N LEU A 465 19.17 -14.25 14.97
CA LEU A 465 19.74 -13.12 14.24
C LEU A 465 20.13 -11.96 15.17
N ASN A 466 19.28 -11.64 16.15
CA ASN A 466 19.62 -10.65 17.18
C ASN A 466 20.83 -11.10 18.00
N LEU A 467 20.86 -12.36 18.45
CA LEU A 467 22.01 -12.91 19.18
C LEU A 467 23.30 -12.83 18.36
N LEU A 468 23.27 -13.22 17.09
CA LEU A 468 24.42 -13.10 16.18
C LEU A 468 24.91 -11.64 16.09
N ALA A 469 24.00 -10.68 15.99
CA ALA A 469 24.36 -9.26 16.02
C ALA A 469 24.99 -8.83 17.36
N GLY A 470 24.48 -9.34 18.50
CA GLY A 470 25.07 -9.12 19.82
C GLY A 470 26.48 -9.69 19.97
N LEU A 471 26.68 -10.95 19.57
CA LEU A 471 27.99 -11.61 19.63
C LEU A 471 29.02 -10.91 18.73
N LEU A 472 28.63 -10.54 17.50
CA LEU A 472 29.49 -9.79 16.58
C LEU A 472 29.89 -8.41 17.13
N SER A 473 28.96 -7.73 17.81
CA SER A 473 29.23 -6.42 18.41
C SER A 473 30.15 -6.51 19.63
N PHE A 474 30.00 -7.56 20.44
CA PHE A 474 30.73 -7.71 21.71
C PHE A 474 32.14 -8.31 21.55
N ASP A 475 32.24 -9.48 20.91
CA ASP A 475 33.52 -10.21 20.72
C ASP A 475 33.41 -11.25 19.59
N ALA A 476 33.40 -10.76 18.35
CA ALA A 476 33.26 -11.61 17.17
C ALA A 476 34.31 -12.72 17.08
N THR A 477 35.57 -12.45 17.46
CA THR A 477 36.67 -13.41 17.37
C THR A 477 36.49 -14.57 18.34
N ARG A 478 36.12 -14.29 19.60
CA ARG A 478 35.86 -15.34 20.60
C ARG A 478 34.73 -16.26 20.17
N PHE A 479 33.67 -15.69 19.58
CA PHE A 479 32.45 -16.43 19.23
C PHE A 479 32.37 -16.89 17.77
N ALA A 480 33.46 -16.78 17.00
CA ALA A 480 33.47 -17.09 15.56
C ALA A 480 32.82 -18.44 15.23
N ARG A 481 33.13 -19.51 15.98
CA ARG A 481 32.53 -20.84 15.74
C ARG A 481 31.03 -20.87 15.97
N LEU A 482 30.53 -20.23 17.04
CA LEU A 482 29.09 -20.15 17.31
C LEU A 482 28.39 -19.29 16.27
N ILE A 483 29.01 -18.18 15.88
CA ILE A 483 28.51 -17.29 14.83
C ILE A 483 28.34 -18.07 13.53
N GLU A 484 29.34 -18.84 13.11
CA GLU A 484 29.28 -19.65 11.89
C GLU A 484 28.23 -20.76 11.93
N ALA A 485 28.13 -21.49 13.05
CA ALA A 485 27.14 -22.56 13.21
C ALA A 485 25.70 -22.02 13.13
N ASN A 486 25.45 -20.88 13.78
CA ASN A 486 24.13 -20.25 13.80
C ASN A 486 23.82 -19.48 12.52
N ALA A 487 24.81 -18.86 11.87
CA ALA A 487 24.65 -18.24 10.55
C ALA A 487 24.24 -19.30 9.52
N ARG A 488 24.87 -20.48 9.52
CA ARG A 488 24.47 -21.61 8.68
C ARG A 488 22.98 -21.95 8.88
N ARG A 489 22.53 -22.06 10.12
CA ARG A 489 21.14 -22.39 10.45
C ARG A 489 20.15 -21.35 9.89
N VAL A 490 20.50 -20.07 9.95
CA VAL A 490 19.69 -19.00 9.35
C VAL A 490 19.69 -19.09 7.82
N LEU A 491 20.85 -19.35 7.20
CA LEU A 491 20.96 -19.51 5.75
C LEU A 491 20.15 -20.72 5.25
N ASP A 492 20.19 -21.84 5.97
CA ASP A 492 19.39 -23.04 5.68
C ASP A 492 17.88 -22.76 5.78
N ALA A 493 17.46 -21.78 6.59
CA ALA A 493 16.08 -21.34 6.75
C ALA A 493 15.69 -20.18 5.80
N ALA A 494 16.64 -19.62 5.05
CA ALA A 494 16.40 -18.49 4.17
C ALA A 494 15.87 -18.94 2.81
N SER A 495 14.89 -18.21 2.28
CA SER A 495 14.31 -18.43 0.96
C SER A 495 14.21 -17.12 0.17
N PRO A 496 13.89 -17.19 -1.14
CA PRO A 496 13.61 -16.01 -1.94
C PRO A 496 12.40 -15.21 -1.47
N ASP A 497 11.54 -15.73 -0.60
CA ASP A 497 10.31 -15.07 -0.14
C ASP A 497 10.37 -14.64 1.34
N GLU A 498 11.00 -15.43 2.21
CA GLU A 498 11.08 -15.17 3.65
C GLU A 498 12.28 -15.86 4.33
N ILE A 499 12.53 -15.51 5.59
CA ILE A 499 13.39 -16.29 6.50
C ILE A 499 12.48 -17.10 7.43
N GLN A 500 12.48 -18.41 7.27
CA GLN A 500 11.58 -19.30 8.01
C GLN A 500 12.00 -19.43 9.48
N GLY A 501 11.06 -19.88 10.33
CA GLY A 501 11.33 -20.13 11.74
C GLY A 501 11.31 -18.88 12.65
N ALA A 502 10.82 -17.74 12.17
CA ALA A 502 10.57 -16.58 13.02
C ALA A 502 9.25 -16.74 13.82
N CYS A 503 9.27 -17.52 14.90
CA CYS A 503 8.05 -17.80 15.67
C CYS A 503 7.54 -16.64 16.53
N PHE A 504 8.39 -15.70 16.97
CA PHE A 504 7.98 -14.56 17.80
C PHE A 504 7.72 -13.29 17.01
N TYR A 505 8.44 -13.06 15.93
CA TYR A 505 8.47 -11.78 15.20
C TYR A 505 7.81 -11.91 13.83
N ASP A 506 7.37 -10.79 13.28
CA ASP A 506 6.88 -10.74 11.91
C ASP A 506 8.03 -10.77 10.87
N GLY A 507 7.66 -10.93 9.60
CA GLY A 507 8.61 -10.94 8.49
C GLY A 507 9.47 -9.67 8.40
N PRO A 508 8.89 -8.45 8.38
CA PRO A 508 9.65 -7.21 8.31
C PRO A 508 10.71 -7.03 9.41
N TYR A 509 10.40 -7.40 10.65
CA TYR A 509 11.40 -7.33 11.72
C TYR A 509 12.50 -8.40 11.56
N THR A 510 12.12 -9.62 11.15
CA THR A 510 13.09 -10.71 10.90
C THR A 510 14.06 -10.34 9.77
N ASP A 511 13.55 -9.76 8.69
CA ASP A 511 14.35 -9.24 7.58
C ASP A 511 15.32 -8.16 8.09
N LEU A 512 14.85 -7.21 8.91
CA LEU A 512 15.71 -6.19 9.50
C LEU A 512 16.81 -6.78 10.40
N ALA A 513 16.47 -7.77 11.23
CA ALA A 513 17.44 -8.48 12.07
C ALA A 513 18.52 -9.15 11.21
N PHE A 514 18.14 -9.73 10.06
CA PHE A 514 19.08 -10.29 9.09
C PHE A 514 20.00 -9.22 8.52
N LEU A 515 19.47 -8.07 8.10
CA LEU A 515 20.28 -6.97 7.55
C LEU A 515 21.28 -6.41 8.57
N ARG A 516 20.88 -6.29 9.85
CA ARG A 516 21.80 -5.89 10.92
C ARG A 516 22.93 -6.90 11.13
N PHE A 517 22.59 -8.19 11.18
CA PHE A 517 23.56 -9.28 11.23
C PHE A 517 24.53 -9.22 10.04
N ALA A 518 24.02 -9.17 8.81
CA ALA A 518 24.83 -9.13 7.59
C ALA A 518 25.79 -7.94 7.56
N ARG A 519 25.32 -6.75 7.99
CA ARG A 519 26.15 -5.55 8.13
C ARG A 519 27.31 -5.77 9.09
N LEU A 520 27.05 -6.32 10.29
CA LEU A 520 28.08 -6.57 11.30
C LEU A 520 29.03 -7.69 10.88
N TYR A 521 28.53 -8.73 10.22
CA TYR A 521 29.33 -9.83 9.69
C TYR A 521 30.33 -9.34 8.64
N ARG A 522 29.87 -8.48 7.71
CA ARG A 522 30.75 -7.84 6.72
C ARG A 522 31.82 -6.96 7.37
N GLN A 523 31.48 -6.18 8.40
CA GLN A 523 32.46 -5.38 9.16
C GLN A 523 33.49 -6.27 9.87
N HIS A 524 33.09 -7.45 10.34
CA HIS A 524 34.02 -8.43 10.91
C HIS A 524 34.94 -9.02 9.84
N GLN A 525 34.39 -9.41 8.68
CA GLN A 525 35.16 -9.89 7.53
C GLN A 525 36.21 -8.88 7.05
N GLU A 526 35.91 -7.58 7.05
CA GLU A 526 36.91 -6.56 6.67
C GLU A 526 38.11 -6.53 7.63
N ARG A 527 37.94 -7.02 8.87
CA ARG A 527 38.98 -7.07 9.92
C ARG A 527 39.63 -8.45 10.04
N SER A 528 38.96 -9.51 9.60
CA SER A 528 39.37 -10.91 9.73
C SER A 528 39.36 -11.59 8.37
N LEU A 529 40.48 -12.24 7.99
CA LEU A 529 40.60 -12.91 6.67
C LEU A 529 39.69 -14.13 6.50
N ASP A 530 39.07 -14.64 7.57
CA ASP A 530 38.25 -15.84 7.56
C ASP A 530 36.77 -15.49 7.76
N ALA A 531 35.99 -15.55 6.67
CA ALA A 531 34.54 -15.33 6.64
C ALA A 531 33.91 -16.25 5.57
N PRO A 532 33.83 -17.56 5.83
CA PRO A 532 33.56 -18.57 4.81
C PRO A 532 32.18 -18.41 4.15
N ARG A 533 31.24 -17.72 4.81
CA ARG A 533 29.85 -17.56 4.37
C ARG A 533 29.52 -16.19 3.78
N ALA A 534 30.51 -15.33 3.59
CA ALA A 534 30.29 -13.97 3.11
C ALA A 534 29.46 -13.90 1.81
N ALA A 535 29.72 -14.80 0.85
CA ALA A 535 28.99 -14.84 -0.41
C ALA A 535 27.52 -15.28 -0.23
N GLU A 536 27.26 -16.28 0.62
CA GLU A 536 25.91 -16.76 0.91
C GLU A 536 25.09 -15.68 1.64
N ILE A 537 25.70 -15.03 2.64
CA ILE A 537 25.08 -13.93 3.39
C ILE A 537 24.77 -12.75 2.48
N ALA A 538 25.68 -12.37 1.58
CA ALA A 538 25.46 -11.30 0.62
C ALA A 538 24.32 -11.63 -0.37
N ALA A 539 24.18 -12.90 -0.78
CA ALA A 539 23.07 -13.33 -1.64
C ALA A 539 21.72 -13.21 -0.92
N VAL A 540 21.63 -13.63 0.34
CA VAL A 540 20.42 -13.48 1.14
C VAL A 540 20.14 -12.01 1.48
N GLU A 541 21.17 -11.20 1.77
CA GLU A 541 21.05 -9.74 1.97
C GLU A 541 20.40 -9.08 0.74
N ALA A 542 20.84 -9.43 -0.47
CA ALA A 542 20.25 -8.91 -1.71
C ALA A 542 18.78 -9.33 -1.88
N ALA A 543 18.43 -10.58 -1.56
CA ALA A 543 17.05 -11.06 -1.63
C ALA A 543 16.14 -10.36 -0.60
N VAL A 544 16.62 -10.21 0.64
CA VAL A 544 15.92 -9.49 1.72
C VAL A 544 15.72 -8.01 1.36
N LEU A 545 16.75 -7.32 0.88
CA LEU A 545 16.62 -5.94 0.42
C LEU A 545 15.62 -5.84 -0.75
N SER A 546 15.70 -6.75 -1.73
CA SER A 546 14.77 -6.75 -2.86
C SER A 546 13.32 -6.90 -2.40
N ARG A 547 13.03 -7.82 -1.47
CA ARG A 547 11.66 -8.04 -0.95
C ARG A 547 11.16 -6.85 -0.13
N MET A 548 11.97 -6.36 0.81
CA MET A 548 11.60 -5.26 1.69
C MET A 548 11.32 -3.99 0.88
N LEU A 549 12.21 -3.64 -0.04
CA LEU A 549 12.10 -2.42 -0.84
C LEU A 549 11.00 -2.53 -1.92
N GLY A 550 10.82 -3.71 -2.50
CA GLY A 550 9.74 -3.99 -3.46
C GLY A 550 8.33 -3.92 -2.87
N ALA A 551 8.18 -4.03 -1.55
CA ALA A 551 6.90 -3.94 -0.86
C ALA A 551 6.41 -2.48 -0.64
N GLN A 552 7.16 -1.46 -1.06
CA GLN A 552 6.76 -0.07 -0.86
C GLN A 552 5.46 0.23 -1.61
N ARG A 553 4.43 0.65 -0.87
CA ARG A 553 3.12 1.01 -1.43
C ARG A 553 3.18 2.40 -2.06
N LEU A 554 2.13 2.77 -2.81
CA LEU A 554 2.03 4.10 -3.44
C LEU A 554 2.06 5.26 -2.42
N ASP A 555 1.54 5.04 -1.21
CA ASP A 555 1.60 6.02 -0.10
C ASP A 555 3.01 6.15 0.52
N GLY A 556 4.01 5.43 0.00
CA GLY A 556 5.39 5.45 0.52
C GLY A 556 5.61 4.56 1.74
N GLY A 557 4.55 4.04 2.35
CA GLY A 557 4.65 3.15 3.50
C GLY A 557 4.88 1.69 3.10
N PHE A 558 5.24 0.88 4.10
CA PHE A 558 5.44 -0.58 3.96
C PHE A 558 4.43 -1.39 4.80
N GLY A 559 3.34 -0.75 5.24
CA GLY A 559 2.34 -1.35 6.12
C GLY A 559 2.07 -0.47 7.34
N THR A 560 2.40 -0.96 8.53
CA THR A 560 2.34 -0.21 9.78
C THR A 560 3.51 0.80 9.87
N PRO A 561 3.48 1.78 10.80
CA PRO A 561 4.63 2.62 11.10
C PRO A 561 5.89 1.80 11.41
N LEU A 562 5.76 0.73 12.20
CA LEU A 562 6.87 -0.15 12.57
C LEU A 562 7.48 -0.86 11.35
N CYS A 563 6.66 -1.45 10.47
CA CYS A 563 7.15 -2.05 9.23
C CYS A 563 7.85 -1.01 8.35
N THR A 564 7.27 0.20 8.26
CA THR A 564 7.85 1.30 7.47
C THR A 564 9.22 1.71 8.01
N ALA A 565 9.36 1.81 9.34
CA ALA A 565 10.63 2.11 9.98
C ALA A 565 11.67 1.01 9.76
N ALA A 566 11.28 -0.26 9.86
CA ALA A 566 12.16 -1.39 9.60
C ALA A 566 12.68 -1.39 8.15
N CYS A 567 11.80 -1.18 7.18
CA CYS A 567 12.18 -1.06 5.76
C CYS A 567 13.06 0.18 5.49
N LEU A 568 12.81 1.31 6.15
CA LEU A 568 13.65 2.51 6.04
C LEU A 568 15.06 2.28 6.60
N GLU A 569 15.17 1.59 7.73
CA GLU A 569 16.46 1.22 8.31
C GLU A 569 17.22 0.25 7.38
N GLY A 570 16.54 -0.77 6.85
CA GLY A 570 17.10 -1.68 5.85
C GLY A 570 17.54 -0.95 4.57
N ALA A 571 16.71 -0.03 4.05
CA ALA A 571 17.07 0.81 2.92
C ALA A 571 18.33 1.64 3.20
N ALA A 572 18.48 2.15 4.41
CA ALA A 572 19.67 2.93 4.79
C ALA A 572 20.96 2.10 4.77
N MET A 573 20.87 0.77 4.94
CA MET A 573 22.00 -0.17 4.87
C MET A 573 22.37 -0.58 3.45
N ALA A 574 21.49 -0.37 2.47
CA ALA A 574 21.76 -0.73 1.08
C ALA A 574 22.97 0.06 0.51
N ALA A 575 23.75 -0.59 -0.36
CA ALA A 575 24.94 0.00 -0.97
C ALA A 575 24.59 1.24 -1.83
N ALA A 576 23.47 1.19 -2.55
CA ALA A 576 22.94 2.27 -3.37
C ALA A 576 21.41 2.35 -3.22
N PRO A 577 20.89 2.94 -2.14
CA PRO A 577 19.46 3.06 -1.95
C PRO A 577 18.88 4.06 -2.93
N ASP A 578 17.66 3.80 -3.40
CA ASP A 578 16.87 4.77 -4.14
C ASP A 578 16.48 5.93 -3.19
N PRO A 579 16.98 7.17 -3.42
CA PRO A 579 16.62 8.31 -2.58
C PRO A 579 15.12 8.58 -2.58
N LEU A 580 14.43 8.35 -3.70
CA LEU A 580 12.99 8.58 -3.82
C LEU A 580 12.20 7.63 -2.91
N LEU A 581 12.60 6.36 -2.85
CA LEU A 581 12.03 5.38 -1.93
C LEU A 581 12.16 5.85 -0.48
N ILE A 582 13.35 6.30 -0.08
CA ILE A 582 13.60 6.78 1.29
C ILE A 582 12.77 8.04 1.58
N GLU A 583 12.76 9.03 0.68
CA GLU A 583 11.97 10.26 0.83
C GLU A 583 10.48 9.96 1.04
N ARG A 584 9.92 9.04 0.25
CA ARG A 584 8.52 8.63 0.35
C ARG A 584 8.22 7.92 1.67
N GLY A 585 9.12 7.04 2.12
CA GLY A 585 8.97 6.35 3.40
C GLY A 585 9.08 7.28 4.59
N LEU A 586 10.05 8.21 4.59
CA LEU A 586 10.19 9.23 5.63
C LEU A 586 8.93 10.09 5.74
N ARG A 587 8.40 10.53 4.60
CA ARG A 587 7.15 11.30 4.55
C ARG A 587 5.97 10.50 5.11
N ASN A 588 5.81 9.24 4.69
CA ASN A 588 4.75 8.38 5.21
C ASN A 588 4.85 8.20 6.73
N LEU A 589 6.06 7.96 7.23
CA LEU A 589 6.29 7.74 8.65
C LEU A 589 6.07 9.03 9.47
N GLY A 590 6.55 10.18 8.99
CA GLY A 590 6.35 11.48 9.65
C GLY A 590 4.87 11.87 9.75
N GLU A 591 4.08 11.67 8.68
CA GLU A 591 2.64 11.96 8.70
C GLU A 591 1.82 11.04 9.62
N ARG A 592 2.39 9.90 10.05
CA ARG A 592 1.77 9.00 11.03
C ARG A 592 2.21 9.27 12.46
N GLN A 593 3.11 10.23 12.67
CA GLN A 593 3.51 10.65 14.00
C GLN A 593 2.33 11.35 14.69
N LEU A 594 2.12 11.01 15.96
CA LEU A 594 1.12 11.65 16.81
C LEU A 594 1.60 13.04 17.24
N VAL A 595 0.66 13.87 17.71
CA VAL A 595 0.93 15.26 18.11
C VAL A 595 1.95 15.35 19.26
N ASP A 596 2.04 14.32 20.09
CA ASP A 596 3.02 14.22 21.19
C ASP A 596 4.41 13.74 20.73
N GLY A 597 4.63 13.54 19.42
CA GLY A 597 5.88 13.05 18.86
C GLY A 597 6.03 11.52 18.85
N SER A 598 5.09 10.78 19.45
CA SER A 598 5.12 9.31 19.43
C SER A 598 4.50 8.71 18.16
N TRP A 599 4.65 7.41 17.96
CA TRP A 599 3.81 6.65 17.01
C TRP A 599 2.82 5.76 17.76
N PRO A 600 1.70 5.36 17.14
CA PRO A 600 0.80 4.36 17.71
C PRO A 600 1.56 3.12 18.16
N ALA A 601 1.10 2.51 19.26
CA ALA A 601 1.54 1.19 19.69
C ALA A 601 1.26 0.15 18.61
N GLU A 602 2.31 -0.53 18.14
CA GLU A 602 2.21 -1.57 17.10
C GLU A 602 2.70 -2.91 17.64
N PRO A 603 2.10 -4.04 17.23
CA PRO A 603 2.59 -5.38 17.54
C PRO A 603 4.06 -5.55 17.13
N LEU A 604 4.92 -5.97 18.07
CA LEU A 604 6.35 -6.25 17.79
C LEU A 604 6.67 -7.75 17.80
N TYR A 605 6.34 -8.43 18.89
CA TYR A 605 6.46 -9.88 18.99
C TYR A 605 5.24 -10.49 19.66
N ARG A 606 4.94 -11.74 19.31
CA ARG A 606 3.93 -12.56 19.96
C ARG A 606 4.29 -12.69 21.43
N THR A 607 3.32 -12.80 22.34
CA THR A 607 3.52 -13.03 23.79
C THR A 607 2.49 -14.05 24.30
N PRO A 608 2.79 -14.91 25.30
CA PRO A 608 1.79 -15.81 25.85
C PRO A 608 0.86 -15.03 26.79
N MET A 609 -0.44 -15.31 26.72
CA MET A 609 -1.49 -14.67 27.51
C MET A 609 -2.18 -15.70 28.41
N LYS A 610 -3.04 -15.27 29.35
CA LYS A 610 -3.84 -16.20 30.18
C LYS A 610 -4.57 -17.25 29.34
N HIS A 611 -4.68 -18.43 29.93
CA HIS A 611 -5.40 -19.58 29.36
C HIS A 611 -4.85 -20.07 28.03
N GLY A 612 -3.54 -19.92 27.80
CA GLY A 612 -2.87 -20.39 26.58
C GLY A 612 -3.23 -19.62 25.32
N ARG A 613 -3.80 -18.42 25.45
CA ARG A 613 -4.01 -17.52 24.32
C ARG A 613 -2.70 -16.87 23.92
N GLU A 614 -2.62 -16.46 22.66
CA GLU A 614 -1.50 -15.67 22.16
C GLU A 614 -1.93 -14.22 21.98
N GLY A 615 -1.03 -13.30 22.33
CA GLY A 615 -1.16 -11.87 22.11
C GLY A 615 0.07 -11.32 21.42
N HIS A 616 0.18 -10.00 21.32
CA HIS A 616 1.40 -9.33 20.90
C HIS A 616 1.81 -8.30 21.94
N HIS A 617 3.11 -8.21 22.22
CA HIS A 617 3.69 -7.07 22.91
C HIS A 617 3.64 -5.85 21.97
N GLN A 618 3.20 -4.69 22.45
CA GLN A 618 2.94 -3.52 21.60
C GLN A 618 3.20 -2.17 22.31
N GLY A 619 4.42 -1.92 22.77
CA GLY A 619 4.71 -0.74 23.59
C GLY A 619 4.80 0.57 22.79
N ARG A 620 4.02 1.60 23.13
CA ARG A 620 4.10 2.93 22.46
C ARG A 620 5.52 3.54 22.47
N ALA A 621 6.21 3.45 23.61
CA ALA A 621 7.60 3.93 23.71
C ALA A 621 8.56 3.10 22.86
N LEU A 622 8.38 1.78 22.85
CA LEU A 622 9.20 0.87 22.05
C LEU A 622 8.97 1.09 20.55
N THR A 623 7.72 1.15 20.09
CA THR A 623 7.38 1.46 18.70
C THR A 623 7.98 2.82 18.30
N THR A 624 7.89 3.82 19.16
CA THR A 624 8.47 5.16 18.89
C THR A 624 9.99 5.11 18.77
N ALA A 625 10.69 4.37 19.63
CA ALA A 625 12.14 4.21 19.54
C ALA A 625 12.58 3.53 18.25
N LEU A 626 11.90 2.44 17.86
CA LEU A 626 12.17 1.73 16.60
C LEU A 626 11.87 2.62 15.39
N CYS A 627 10.76 3.37 15.42
CA CYS A 627 10.41 4.33 14.36
C CYS A 627 11.44 5.45 14.23
N ALA A 628 11.81 6.09 15.35
CA ALA A 628 12.78 7.16 15.39
C ALA A 628 14.17 6.70 14.89
N ARG A 629 14.59 5.48 15.25
CA ARG A 629 15.84 4.90 14.74
C ARG A 629 15.80 4.72 13.22
N GLY A 630 14.77 4.05 12.69
CA GLY A 630 14.63 3.84 11.24
C GLY A 630 14.58 5.17 10.48
N PHE A 631 13.86 6.14 11.03
CA PHE A 631 13.77 7.51 10.51
C PHE A 631 15.14 8.21 10.49
N ALA A 632 15.91 8.14 11.59
CA ALA A 632 17.23 8.74 11.69
C ALA A 632 18.24 8.10 10.72
N ALA A 633 18.23 6.76 10.60
CA ALA A 633 19.08 6.01 9.68
C ALA A 633 18.82 6.43 8.22
N ALA A 634 17.56 6.46 7.81
CA ALA A 634 17.12 6.92 6.49
C ALA A 634 17.52 8.37 6.19
N ARG A 635 17.27 9.29 7.14
CA ARG A 635 17.64 10.71 6.99
C ARG A 635 19.15 10.91 6.86
N SER A 636 19.94 10.22 7.68
CA SER A 636 21.41 10.23 7.61
C SER A 636 21.90 9.71 6.25
N ARG A 637 21.24 8.68 5.70
CA ARG A 637 21.58 8.13 4.38
C ARG A 637 21.32 9.14 3.25
N LEU A 638 20.19 9.85 3.27
CA LEU A 638 19.88 10.89 2.29
C LEU A 638 20.90 12.04 2.33
N ARG A 639 21.28 12.51 3.53
CA ARG A 639 22.27 13.60 3.68
C ARG A 639 23.62 13.24 3.06
N ARG A 640 24.15 12.05 3.38
CA ARG A 640 25.41 11.54 2.81
C ARG A 640 25.33 11.30 1.30
N GLY A 641 24.14 10.98 0.77
CA GLY A 641 23.91 10.83 -0.67
C GLY A 641 23.89 12.18 -1.41
N GLY A 642 23.33 13.22 -0.79
CA GLY A 642 23.34 14.58 -1.32
C GLY A 642 24.74 15.19 -1.38
N GLU A 643 25.55 15.01 -0.33
CA GLU A 643 26.94 15.49 -0.26
C GLU A 643 27.87 14.88 -1.33
N ARG A 644 27.54 13.71 -1.88
CA ARG A 644 28.32 13.11 -2.99
C ARG A 644 27.86 13.57 -4.39
N ARG A 645 26.68 14.20 -4.49
CA ARG A 645 26.09 14.67 -5.76
C ARG A 645 26.31 16.16 -6.00
N ALA A 646 26.43 16.95 -4.93
CA ALA A 646 26.91 18.33 -4.95
C ALA A 646 28.43 18.36 -5.12
#